data_AF-A0A182NQB0-F1
#
_entry.id   AF-A0A182NQB0-F1
#
_cell.length_a   1.000
_cell.length_b   1.000
_cell.length_c   1.000
_cell.angle_alpha   90.00
_cell.angle_beta   90.00
_cell.angle_gamma   90.00
#
_symmetry.space_group_name_H-M   'P 1'
#
loop_
_entity.id
_entity.type
_entity.pdbx_description
1 polymer ?
#
loop_
_entity_poly.entity_id
_entity_poly.type
_entity_poly.pdbx_seq_one_letter_code
_entity_poly.pdbx_strand_id
1 'polypeptide(L)'
;MYGGGQFSLDLFHSRLGNQQFNHYPMKLPPSGCCTFIDNVHDAYGQHLTAVVNLPAKGECPISPRSIHIIDYALPQNVVPPVVPRGLWKALVTGKNNGQVVISYYFLARYTKFTESVSTGLTLMFENVEQLSGFEEVLCDFVRIRKYNRSTTVLNGMIILSHWLNGTGVWKQSRESANNMLRVFLYVVSIISATGLKVVFENFVQLAGFNDTLYDLHVRKYNRTTTVLNGTVVITYLVNDSTVFSLDLFHSRLGNQQFNHYPMKLPSSGCCTFFDNLQIGYGEHIAEVKNLPAIGECPISPRTIHVFNFTFPQGVVPTVMPRGLWKALLTGRRAGKVIFFCAGIKMTFENLEQLSGFEELLCDVHIRKYNRSTTVLNGSFILRHWFDDTTVFSLDLFHSRLGNQQFNHYPMKLPSGGTCSFINNLRSSYGQYMAGITNLPGIEECPISARTIDMLNFAFPQGAVPPVLPRGLWKAQVTARRDEKLVLAYYFLIRAFDDCFEQTLGEDKMWLDLRVRKYNRTSTVINGTVYVKVEGTNDYRVSRLGNQQFNHLPMKLPTAGVCDFFTNLHENYPEQMKRLSNVPPKGECPISVREIYAIDQEFPLEVLPKGVVRDGLYKALATLAALWLIAVGCRFQLCGGNKIYFESFEQTHGEDWMWCDLRVRKFNRTSTVINGTIHVLRESNNDFVFHVDLFYSRLGNQQFNHYPARLPTAGICDFVDNLYVAYPSVAKLITNLPAKDECPISVREMHMFDQEIPQDIVPRRFVQQDMLALVLVAGLCLSQTFALRGVFDSFEQTLGKELFWCDLRVRKLNRTTAVLNGTMHLYPASEGQLSWALSSFLDQFSLDLFHSRLGNQQFNHYPMKLPTRSSCEFIDNMHDQFPQHIHLFENLPDKHECPIGLRHIHIRDMTFPSDALPPVMPAGLWKALMRGWVNGTEQVSYYVVWKLLDWF
;
A
#
# COMPACT_ATOMS: atom_id res chain seq x y z
N MET A 1 35.73 -0.65 34.94
CA MET A 1 36.98 -0.78 34.16
C MET A 1 38.17 -0.55 35.09
N TYR A 2 39.12 -1.50 35.17
CA TYR A 2 40.40 -1.27 35.83
C TYR A 2 41.29 -0.40 34.91
N GLY A 3 42.13 0.47 35.47
CA GLY A 3 42.76 1.63 34.80
C GLY A 3 43.67 1.43 33.57
N GLY A 4 43.58 0.32 32.83
CA GLY A 4 44.31 0.06 31.58
C GLY A 4 43.60 0.50 30.28
N GLY A 5 42.34 0.97 30.36
CA GLY A 5 41.59 1.45 29.20
C GLY A 5 41.98 2.86 28.77
N GLN A 6 42.45 3.06 27.53
CA GLN A 6 42.75 4.36 26.92
C GLN A 6 41.66 4.77 25.92
N PHE A 7 41.14 5.99 26.02
CA PHE A 7 40.21 6.56 25.03
C PHE A 7 40.92 7.56 24.13
N SER A 8 40.72 7.44 22.82
CA SER A 8 41.14 8.41 21.80
C SER A 8 39.95 8.94 21.01
N LEU A 9 40.01 10.22 20.62
CA LEU A 9 39.05 10.88 19.74
C LEU A 9 39.76 11.34 18.46
N ASP A 10 39.34 10.80 17.33
CA ASP A 10 39.75 11.23 16.00
C ASP A 10 38.61 12.01 15.33
N LEU A 11 38.94 13.18 14.76
CA LEU A 11 37.97 14.03 14.08
C LEU A 11 38.20 13.99 12.57
N PHE A 12 37.12 13.89 11.81
CA PHE A 12 37.13 13.97 10.36
C PHE A 12 36.16 15.04 9.87
N HIS A 13 36.53 15.75 8.80
CA HIS A 13 35.78 16.88 8.26
C HIS A 13 35.41 16.63 6.80
N SER A 14 34.15 16.93 6.46
CA SER A 14 33.62 16.98 5.10
C SER A 14 33.17 18.39 4.79
N ARG A 15 33.91 19.08 3.92
CA ARG A 15 33.61 20.46 3.49
C ARG A 15 32.32 20.55 2.67
N LEU A 16 32.03 19.52 1.86
CA LEU A 16 30.89 19.50 0.94
C LEU A 16 29.62 18.88 1.56
N GLY A 17 29.74 18.25 2.74
CA GLY A 17 28.61 17.56 3.39
C GLY A 17 28.14 16.30 2.66
N ASN A 18 28.95 15.76 1.76
CA ASN A 18 28.65 14.62 0.88
C ASN A 18 29.19 13.27 1.44
N GLN A 19 29.28 13.13 2.77
CA GLN A 19 29.82 11.96 3.48
C GLN A 19 31.27 11.55 3.11
N GLN A 20 32.00 12.37 2.34
CA GLN A 20 33.43 12.20 2.11
C GLN A 20 34.20 12.94 3.21
N PHE A 21 34.83 12.19 4.10
CA PHE A 21 35.50 12.71 5.29
C PHE A 21 37.01 12.65 5.15
N ASN A 22 37.68 13.79 5.33
CA ASN A 22 39.13 13.86 5.45
C ASN A 22 39.52 13.91 6.93
N HIS A 23 40.58 13.20 7.30
CA HIS A 23 41.09 13.24 8.67
C HIS A 23 41.53 14.67 9.02
N TYR A 24 40.99 15.23 10.09
CA TYR A 24 41.31 16.56 10.55
C TYR A 24 42.42 16.48 11.61
N PRO A 25 43.46 17.33 11.56
CA PRO A 25 44.65 17.23 12.42
C PRO A 25 44.39 17.73 13.87
N MET A 26 43.23 17.41 14.43
CA MET A 26 42.87 17.65 15.82
C MET A 26 42.64 16.29 16.48
N LYS A 27 43.61 15.85 17.28
CA LYS A 27 43.52 14.63 18.09
C LYS A 27 43.47 15.02 19.55
N LEU A 28 42.54 14.45 20.30
CA LEU A 28 42.68 14.47 21.76
C LEU A 28 43.68 13.38 22.14
N PRO A 29 44.69 13.69 22.97
CA PRO A 29 45.67 12.69 23.38
C PRO A 29 44.97 11.52 24.06
N PRO A 30 45.41 10.27 23.80
CA PRO A 30 44.83 9.11 24.45
C PRO A 30 44.99 9.27 25.96
N SER A 31 43.87 9.23 26.68
CA SER A 31 43.84 9.36 28.14
C SER A 31 43.21 8.13 28.76
N GLY A 32 43.69 7.75 29.94
CA GLY A 32 43.09 6.65 30.70
C GLY A 32 41.62 6.97 31.01
N CYS A 33 40.75 5.97 31.05
CA CYS A 33 39.31 6.13 31.29
C CYS A 33 38.97 7.03 32.49
N CYS A 34 39.69 6.85 33.61
CA CYS A 34 39.54 7.67 34.81
C CYS A 34 39.91 9.13 34.56
N THR A 35 41.12 9.35 34.01
CA THR A 35 41.62 10.68 33.67
C THR A 35 40.73 11.38 32.64
N PHE A 36 40.15 10.63 31.71
CA PHE A 36 39.19 11.14 30.74
C PHE A 36 37.92 11.66 31.44
N ILE A 37 37.34 10.89 32.36
CA ILE A 37 36.15 11.33 33.12
C ILE A 37 36.47 12.55 34.00
N ASP A 38 37.63 12.55 34.66
CA ASP A 38 38.07 13.70 35.47
C ASP A 38 38.23 14.96 34.61
N ASN A 39 38.87 14.83 33.45
CA ASN A 39 39.01 15.93 32.49
C ASN A 39 37.64 16.40 31.95
N VAL A 40 36.69 15.50 31.77
CA VAL A 40 35.33 15.85 31.34
C VAL A 40 34.60 16.65 32.42
N HIS A 41 34.72 16.26 33.70
CA HIS A 41 34.19 17.06 34.81
C HIS A 41 34.87 18.42 34.92
N ASP A 42 36.19 18.48 34.75
CA ASP A 42 36.96 19.72 34.89
C ASP A 42 36.72 20.71 33.75
N ALA A 43 36.65 20.23 32.51
CA ALA A 43 36.45 21.08 31.34
C ALA A 43 34.96 21.38 31.07
N TYR A 44 34.06 20.45 31.40
CA TYR A 44 32.65 20.51 30.96
C TYR A 44 31.63 20.35 32.08
N GLY A 45 32.02 20.36 33.35
CA GLY A 45 31.13 20.12 34.49
C GLY A 45 29.81 20.91 34.45
N GLN A 46 29.86 22.19 34.07
CA GLN A 46 28.67 23.05 33.92
C GLN A 46 27.66 22.56 32.85
N HIS A 47 28.11 21.73 31.92
CA HIS A 47 27.32 21.19 30.81
C HIS A 47 26.86 19.74 31.05
N LEU A 48 27.33 19.07 32.11
CA LEU A 48 27.00 17.67 32.40
C LEU A 48 25.68 17.49 33.16
N THR A 49 24.94 18.56 33.46
CA THR A 49 23.65 18.50 34.19
C THR A 49 22.59 17.68 33.47
N ALA A 50 22.69 17.56 32.14
CA ALA A 50 21.81 16.73 31.32
C ALA A 50 22.20 15.23 31.32
N VAL A 51 23.31 14.86 31.96
CA VAL A 51 23.83 13.49 32.01
C VAL A 51 23.67 12.94 33.43
N VAL A 52 22.63 12.12 33.63
CA VAL A 52 22.28 11.52 34.91
C VAL A 52 23.08 10.23 35.11
N ASN A 53 23.56 10.01 36.33
CA ASN A 53 24.33 8.83 36.74
C ASN A 53 25.71 8.69 36.07
N LEU A 54 26.29 9.82 35.63
CA LEU A 54 27.69 9.89 35.21
C LEU A 54 28.62 9.59 36.41
N PRO A 55 29.73 8.85 36.25
CA PRO A 55 30.69 8.63 37.34
C PRO A 55 31.18 9.95 37.92
N ALA A 56 31.28 10.05 39.24
CA ALA A 56 31.74 11.26 39.90
C ALA A 56 33.22 11.51 39.61
N LYS A 57 33.67 12.77 39.70
CA LYS A 57 35.09 13.10 39.61
C LYS A 57 35.87 12.31 40.68
N GLY A 58 36.96 11.64 40.28
CA GLY A 58 37.79 10.78 41.12
C GLY A 58 37.23 9.37 41.35
N GLU A 59 36.08 9.03 40.78
CA GLU A 59 35.46 7.71 40.97
C GLU A 59 36.11 6.64 40.08
N CYS A 60 37.11 5.96 40.62
CA CYS A 60 37.72 4.78 39.99
C CYS A 60 38.03 3.65 40.98
N PRO A 61 37.81 2.37 40.60
CA PRO A 61 37.32 1.89 39.30
C PRO A 61 35.82 2.17 39.07
N ILE A 62 35.47 2.52 37.84
CA ILE A 62 34.07 2.79 37.46
C ILE A 62 33.25 1.50 37.54
N SER A 63 32.23 1.48 38.39
CA SER A 63 31.31 0.36 38.56
C SER A 63 30.25 0.31 37.45
N PRO A 64 29.72 -0.89 37.11
CA PRO A 64 28.64 -1.07 36.15
C PRO A 64 27.43 -0.19 36.50
N ARG A 65 26.95 0.62 35.55
CA ARG A 65 25.81 1.52 35.74
C ARG A 65 25.17 1.93 34.41
N SER A 66 23.95 2.43 34.48
CA SER A 66 23.25 3.05 33.34
C SER A 66 23.35 4.57 33.42
N ILE A 67 24.00 5.20 32.44
CA ILE A 67 24.12 6.65 32.29
C ILE A 67 22.99 7.14 31.38
N HIS A 68 22.22 8.13 31.81
CA HIS A 68 21.09 8.66 31.02
C HIS A 68 21.42 10.05 30.51
N ILE A 69 21.28 10.29 29.20
CA ILE A 69 21.44 11.60 28.58
C ILE A 69 20.03 12.13 28.28
N ILE A 70 19.66 13.27 28.85
CA ILE A 70 18.31 13.85 28.74
C ILE A 70 18.39 15.18 27.98
N ASP A 71 17.90 15.17 26.75
CA ASP A 71 17.79 16.36 25.88
C ASP A 71 19.07 17.24 25.84
N TYR A 72 20.24 16.60 25.81
CA TYR A 72 21.52 17.29 25.82
C TYR A 72 21.79 17.97 24.48
N ALA A 73 21.84 19.31 24.49
CA ALA A 73 22.30 20.13 23.38
C ALA A 73 23.79 20.45 23.57
N LEU A 74 24.61 20.27 22.53
CA LEU A 74 26.02 20.65 22.63
C LEU A 74 26.13 22.19 22.73
N PRO A 75 26.75 22.74 23.78
CA PRO A 75 26.91 24.17 23.93
C PRO A 75 27.83 24.76 22.85
N GLN A 76 27.51 25.96 22.35
CA GLN A 76 28.30 26.60 21.29
C GLN A 76 29.72 26.99 21.74
N ASN A 77 29.89 27.31 23.02
CA ASN A 77 31.15 27.67 23.65
C ASN A 77 32.12 26.49 23.83
N VAL A 78 31.67 25.25 23.61
CA VAL A 78 32.50 24.04 23.68
C VAL A 78 33.27 23.79 22.38
N VAL A 79 32.81 24.37 21.25
CA VAL A 79 33.46 24.20 19.95
C VAL A 79 34.46 25.34 19.72
N PRO A 80 35.76 25.06 19.51
CA PRO A 80 36.73 26.10 19.23
C PRO A 80 36.34 26.93 17.99
N PRO A 81 36.54 28.26 17.98
CA PRO A 81 36.20 29.13 16.85
C PRO A 81 36.89 28.74 15.52
N VAL A 82 37.99 27.99 15.62
CA VAL A 82 38.83 27.56 14.50
C VAL A 82 38.21 26.41 13.70
N VAL A 83 37.17 25.75 14.22
CA VAL A 83 36.51 24.60 13.56
C VAL A 83 35.75 25.07 12.31
N PRO A 84 36.13 24.66 11.08
CA PRO A 84 35.44 25.08 9.85
C PRO A 84 34.01 24.53 9.74
N ARG A 85 33.16 25.25 8.99
CA ARG A 85 31.80 24.80 8.67
C ARG A 85 31.83 23.50 7.85
N GLY A 86 30.79 22.70 7.99
CA GLY A 86 30.65 21.44 7.25
C GLY A 86 30.11 20.31 8.12
N LEU A 87 30.19 19.09 7.59
CA LEU A 87 29.82 17.88 8.31
C LEU A 87 31.06 17.29 8.97
N TRP A 88 30.94 16.95 10.25
CA TRP A 88 32.00 16.42 11.09
C TRP A 88 31.67 15.00 11.52
N LYS A 89 32.66 14.13 11.48
CA LYS A 89 32.61 12.78 12.03
C LYS A 89 33.61 12.67 13.17
N ALA A 90 33.12 12.43 14.39
CA ALA A 90 33.93 12.27 15.59
C ALA A 90 33.96 10.79 15.96
N LEU A 91 35.10 10.12 15.79
CA LEU A 91 35.30 8.71 16.09
C LEU A 91 35.96 8.57 17.46
N VAL A 92 35.23 8.01 18.42
CA VAL A 92 35.75 7.67 19.75
C VAL A 92 36.14 6.20 19.76
N THR A 93 37.38 5.91 20.16
CA THR A 93 37.91 4.56 20.27
C THR A 93 38.44 4.35 21.68
N GLY A 94 37.97 3.30 22.36
CA GLY A 94 38.52 2.82 23.63
C GLY A 94 39.35 1.57 23.39
N LYS A 95 40.61 1.62 23.79
CA LYS A 95 41.56 0.51 23.74
C LYS A 95 41.84 -0.01 25.14
N ASN A 96 41.87 -1.32 25.31
CA ASN A 96 42.35 -1.97 26.54
C ASN A 96 43.60 -2.77 26.18
N ASN A 97 44.72 -2.54 26.84
CA ASN A 97 46.01 -3.18 26.53
C ASN A 97 46.38 -3.17 25.03
N GLY A 98 46.07 -2.06 24.33
CA GLY A 98 46.37 -1.89 22.90
C GLY A 98 45.30 -2.43 21.93
N GLN A 99 44.38 -3.28 22.38
CA GLN A 99 43.28 -3.80 21.57
C GLN A 99 42.06 -2.89 21.62
N VAL A 100 41.46 -2.55 20.48
CA VAL A 100 40.23 -1.74 20.43
C VAL A 100 39.07 -2.57 20.97
N VAL A 101 38.48 -2.13 22.07
CA VAL A 101 37.37 -2.83 22.71
C VAL A 101 36.04 -2.14 22.43
N ILE A 102 36.03 -0.81 22.40
CA ILE A 102 34.85 -0.01 22.04
C ILE A 102 35.20 0.99 20.95
N SER A 103 34.29 1.16 20.00
CA SER A 103 34.40 2.18 18.96
C SER A 103 33.00 2.68 18.62
N TYR A 104 32.81 4.00 18.56
CA TYR A 104 31.57 4.63 18.15
C TYR A 104 31.85 5.98 17.50
N TYR A 105 30.96 6.45 16.64
CA TYR A 105 31.10 7.76 16.03
C TYR A 105 29.84 8.62 16.12
N PHE A 106 30.06 9.93 16.15
CA PHE A 106 29.03 10.96 16.04
C PHE A 106 29.17 11.69 14.71
N LEU A 107 28.05 11.95 14.04
CA LEU A 107 27.97 12.92 12.96
C LEU A 107 27.36 14.21 13.48
N ALA A 108 28.03 15.32 13.24
CA ALA A 108 27.53 16.65 13.58
C ALA A 108 27.73 17.62 12.42
N ARG A 109 26.71 18.41 12.11
CA ARG A 109 26.79 19.49 11.12
C ARG A 109 27.03 20.81 11.83
N TYR A 110 28.07 21.52 11.40
CA TYR A 110 28.41 22.85 11.90
C TYR A 110 28.04 23.91 10.87
N THR A 111 27.10 24.79 11.22
CA THR A 111 26.55 25.83 10.34
C THR A 111 26.58 27.20 11.00
N LYS A 112 26.70 28.28 10.20
CA LYS A 112 26.55 29.66 10.70
C LYS A 112 25.18 30.16 10.31
N PHE A 113 24.43 30.67 11.28
CA PHE A 113 23.15 31.32 11.05
C PHE A 113 23.35 32.84 11.02
N THR A 114 22.80 33.50 10.01
CA THR A 114 22.73 34.97 9.90
C THR A 114 21.26 35.36 9.99
N GLU A 115 20.80 35.66 11.21
CA GLU A 115 19.57 36.44 11.41
C GLU A 115 19.98 37.86 11.82
N SER A 116 19.14 38.84 11.46
CA SER A 116 19.43 40.26 11.26
C SER A 116 20.02 41.06 12.44
N VAL A 117 20.27 40.46 13.61
CA VAL A 117 20.89 41.15 14.76
C VAL A 117 21.94 40.31 15.51
N SER A 118 22.16 39.03 15.19
CA SER A 118 23.25 38.24 15.81
C SER A 118 23.74 37.08 14.93
N THR A 119 25.04 37.03 14.64
CA THR A 119 25.66 35.87 13.98
C THR A 119 25.94 34.77 15.00
N GLY A 120 25.10 33.73 15.05
CA GLY A 120 25.30 32.55 15.89
C GLY A 120 25.90 31.37 15.11
N LEU A 121 26.75 30.58 15.77
CA LEU A 121 27.30 29.33 15.24
C LEU A 121 26.52 28.16 15.82
N THR A 122 25.90 27.32 14.99
CA THR A 122 25.04 26.24 15.45
C THR A 122 25.58 24.89 15.03
N LEU A 123 25.81 24.02 16.02
CA LEU A 123 26.18 22.62 15.84
C LEU A 123 24.95 21.74 16.03
N MET A 124 24.67 20.86 15.06
CA MET A 124 23.53 19.94 15.09
C MET A 124 24.03 18.50 14.91
N PHE A 125 23.72 17.61 15.85
CA PHE A 125 23.92 16.16 15.66
C PHE A 125 23.03 15.63 14.54
N GLU A 126 23.57 14.76 13.69
CA GLU A 126 22.88 14.06 12.60
C GLU A 126 22.75 12.55 12.82
N ASN A 127 23.82 11.90 13.31
CA ASN A 127 23.81 10.46 13.58
C ASN A 127 24.71 10.09 14.77
N VAL A 128 24.40 8.98 15.44
CA VAL A 128 25.28 8.29 16.42
C VAL A 128 25.22 6.81 16.12
N GLU A 129 26.38 6.16 16.01
CA GLU A 129 26.45 4.72 15.74
C GLU A 129 27.62 4.08 16.49
N GLN A 130 27.35 2.93 17.11
CA GLN A 130 28.37 2.10 17.75
C GLN A 130 28.90 1.06 16.77
N LEU A 131 30.22 1.03 16.59
CA LEU A 131 30.92 0.15 15.65
C LEU A 131 31.40 -1.15 16.33
N SER A 132 31.74 -1.10 17.62
CA SER A 132 32.19 -2.26 18.41
C SER A 132 32.01 -2.06 19.91
N GLY A 133 32.17 -3.14 20.69
CA GLY A 133 32.19 -3.09 22.16
C GLY A 133 30.87 -3.32 22.88
N PHE A 134 29.89 -3.92 22.21
CA PHE A 134 28.54 -4.17 22.77
C PHE A 134 28.52 -5.01 24.05
N GLU A 135 29.56 -5.81 24.30
CA GLU A 135 29.68 -6.63 25.51
C GLU A 135 30.12 -5.82 26.75
N GLU A 136 30.79 -4.68 26.54
CA GLU A 136 31.34 -3.85 27.62
C GLU A 136 30.55 -2.55 27.85
N VAL A 137 30.14 -1.91 26.76
CA VAL A 137 29.38 -0.65 26.79
C VAL A 137 28.31 -0.73 25.71
N LEU A 138 27.06 -0.56 26.09
CA LEU A 138 25.94 -0.57 25.16
C LEU A 138 25.37 0.84 25.01
N CYS A 139 25.65 1.48 23.87
CA CYS A 139 25.23 2.85 23.54
C CYS A 139 24.00 2.91 22.61
N ASP A 140 23.44 1.76 22.21
CA ASP A 140 22.34 1.66 21.21
C ASP A 140 21.04 2.39 21.58
N PHE A 141 20.89 2.78 22.85
CA PHE A 141 19.72 3.55 23.28
C PHE A 141 19.89 5.07 23.13
N VAL A 142 21.06 5.56 22.72
CA VAL A 142 21.29 6.99 22.45
C VAL A 142 20.74 7.36 21.08
N ARG A 143 19.77 8.27 21.04
CA ARG A 143 19.13 8.76 19.82
C ARG A 143 19.26 10.27 19.70
N ILE A 144 19.25 10.74 18.46
CA ILE A 144 19.18 12.17 18.14
C ILE A 144 17.72 12.53 17.94
N ARG A 145 17.27 13.59 18.62
CA ARG A 145 15.93 14.15 18.46
C ARG A 145 16.03 15.61 18.02
N LYS A 146 15.14 16.02 17.12
CA LYS A 146 14.97 17.43 16.79
C LYS A 146 14.16 18.13 17.89
N TYR A 147 14.77 19.05 18.61
CA TYR A 147 14.12 19.78 19.72
C TYR A 147 13.38 21.02 19.20
N ASN A 148 13.99 21.78 18.29
CA ASN A 148 13.34 22.86 17.56
C ASN A 148 13.87 22.96 16.11
N ARG A 149 13.53 24.02 15.36
CA ARG A 149 13.93 24.17 13.95
C ARG A 149 15.45 24.24 13.76
N SER A 150 16.18 24.72 14.76
CA SER A 150 17.62 24.99 14.73
C SER A 150 18.44 24.18 15.76
N THR A 151 17.85 23.31 16.57
CA THR A 151 18.56 22.50 17.56
C THR A 151 18.19 21.02 17.50
N THR A 152 19.22 20.18 17.54
CA THR A 152 19.09 18.74 17.78
C THR A 152 19.74 18.40 19.11
N VAL A 153 19.12 17.46 19.83
CA VAL A 153 19.53 17.04 21.17
C VAL A 153 19.79 15.54 21.19
N LEU A 154 20.73 15.12 22.02
CA LEU A 154 20.97 13.71 22.34
C LEU A 154 20.06 13.29 23.49
N ASN A 155 19.35 12.17 23.32
CA ASN A 155 18.50 11.60 24.34
C ASN A 155 18.62 10.07 24.33
N GLY A 156 18.91 9.47 25.48
CA GLY A 156 19.01 8.01 25.59
C GLY A 156 19.77 7.49 26.80
N MET A 157 20.12 6.20 26.75
CA MET A 157 20.77 5.48 27.85
C MET A 157 22.06 4.78 27.36
N ILE A 158 23.11 4.82 28.17
CA ILE A 158 24.35 4.08 27.97
C ILE A 158 24.48 3.10 29.13
N ILE A 159 24.69 1.81 28.86
CA ILE A 159 24.86 0.78 29.90
C ILE A 159 26.33 0.34 29.94
N LEU A 160 26.94 0.38 31.12
CA LEU A 160 28.27 -0.18 31.39
C LEU A 160 28.13 -1.55 32.06
N SER A 161 28.61 -2.64 31.45
CA SER A 161 28.51 -4.02 31.97
C SER A 161 29.84 -4.61 32.47
N HIS A 162 29.77 -5.61 33.36
CA HIS A 162 30.94 -6.26 33.99
C HIS A 162 31.47 -7.45 33.16
N TRP A 163 32.80 -7.61 33.18
CA TRP A 163 33.56 -8.77 32.71
C TRP A 163 33.37 -9.94 33.70
N LEU A 164 32.50 -10.92 33.42
CA LEU A 164 32.42 -12.14 34.23
C LEU A 164 33.08 -13.31 33.49
N ASN A 165 34.31 -13.61 33.92
CA ASN A 165 34.90 -14.93 33.79
C ASN A 165 33.91 -15.98 34.31
N GLY A 166 33.79 -17.09 33.58
CA GLY A 166 32.67 -18.01 33.68
C GLY A 166 32.43 -18.62 35.06
N THR A 167 31.14 -18.89 35.35
CA THR A 167 30.66 -20.13 35.98
C THR A 167 29.12 -20.16 35.99
N GLY A 168 28.56 -21.21 35.38
CA GLY A 168 27.54 -22.08 35.99
C GLY A 168 26.09 -21.65 36.25
N VAL A 169 25.73 -20.37 36.44
CA VAL A 169 24.44 -20.05 37.10
C VAL A 169 23.22 -19.94 36.15
N TRP A 170 23.41 -19.90 34.83
CA TRP A 170 22.31 -19.66 33.87
C TRP A 170 21.62 -20.92 33.29
N LYS A 171 21.96 -22.13 33.75
CA LYS A 171 21.40 -23.37 33.20
C LYS A 171 20.08 -23.81 33.86
N GLN A 172 19.88 -23.52 35.15
CA GLN A 172 18.79 -24.11 35.94
C GLN A 172 17.48 -23.29 35.91
N SER A 173 17.53 -21.97 35.68
CA SER A 173 16.30 -21.16 35.52
C SER A 173 15.67 -21.25 34.13
N ARG A 174 16.42 -21.76 33.14
CA ARG A 174 16.02 -21.83 31.73
C ARG A 174 15.07 -23.00 31.43
N GLU A 175 15.10 -24.07 32.22
CA GLU A 175 14.22 -25.24 32.04
C GLU A 175 12.83 -25.03 32.65
N SER A 176 12.72 -24.38 33.81
CA SER A 176 11.43 -24.11 34.47
C SER A 176 10.58 -23.08 33.72
N ALA A 177 11.23 -22.06 33.11
CA ALA A 177 10.55 -21.07 32.28
C ALA A 177 10.03 -21.66 30.96
N ASN A 178 10.74 -22.64 30.39
CA ASN A 178 10.37 -23.28 29.12
C ASN A 178 9.09 -24.11 29.22
N ASN A 179 8.87 -24.81 30.35
CA ASN A 179 7.67 -25.63 30.52
C ASN A 179 6.42 -24.78 30.79
N MET A 180 6.54 -23.70 31.56
CA MET A 180 5.43 -22.77 31.81
C MET A 180 5.04 -21.99 30.54
N LEU A 181 6.02 -21.65 29.70
CA LEU A 181 5.81 -20.96 28.43
C LEU A 181 5.14 -21.84 27.35
N ARG A 182 5.46 -23.15 27.32
CA ARG A 182 4.82 -24.10 26.39
C ARG A 182 3.33 -24.26 26.67
N VAL A 183 2.94 -24.32 27.94
CA VAL A 183 1.52 -24.38 28.34
C VAL A 183 0.81 -23.09 27.97
N PHE A 184 1.44 -21.93 28.19
CA PHE A 184 0.86 -20.63 27.85
C PHE A 184 0.67 -20.42 26.33
N LEU A 185 1.64 -20.88 25.51
CA LEU A 185 1.55 -20.82 24.05
C LEU A 185 0.48 -21.77 23.46
N TYR A 186 0.23 -22.91 24.11
CA TYR A 186 -0.88 -23.81 23.76
C TYR A 186 -2.24 -23.16 24.04
N VAL A 187 -2.37 -22.40 25.13
CA VAL A 187 -3.61 -21.69 25.47
C VAL A 187 -3.86 -20.50 24.52
N VAL A 188 -2.82 -19.74 24.17
CA VAL A 188 -2.94 -18.58 23.26
C VAL A 188 -3.24 -18.99 21.82
N SER A 189 -2.67 -20.10 21.34
CA SER A 189 -2.94 -20.61 19.99
C SER A 189 -4.40 -21.06 19.82
N ILE A 190 -5.00 -21.66 20.85
CA ILE A 190 -6.43 -22.01 20.88
C ILE A 190 -7.33 -20.75 20.86
N ILE A 191 -6.94 -19.66 21.52
CA ILE A 191 -7.74 -18.42 21.57
C ILE A 191 -7.63 -17.59 20.27
N SER A 192 -6.51 -17.67 19.55
CA SER A 192 -6.28 -16.90 18.31
C SER A 192 -6.94 -17.49 17.05
N ALA A 193 -7.45 -18.72 17.12
CA ALA A 193 -8.16 -19.38 16.04
C ALA A 193 -9.65 -19.53 16.38
N THR A 194 -10.42 -18.44 16.29
CA THR A 194 -11.86 -18.35 15.89
C THR A 194 -12.54 -17.12 16.50
N GLY A 195 -12.68 -16.05 15.72
CA GLY A 195 -13.50 -14.91 16.10
C GLY A 195 -13.90 -14.10 14.86
N LEU A 196 -15.05 -14.43 14.28
CA LEU A 196 -15.65 -13.60 13.24
C LEU A 196 -16.33 -12.40 13.92
N LYS A 197 -15.67 -11.24 13.88
CA LYS A 197 -16.22 -10.01 14.45
C LYS A 197 -16.94 -9.20 13.39
N VAL A 198 -18.25 -9.05 13.55
CA VAL A 198 -19.11 -8.19 12.71
C VAL A 198 -19.53 -6.97 13.50
N VAL A 199 -19.46 -5.79 12.86
CA VAL A 199 -19.78 -4.49 13.45
C VAL A 199 -20.56 -3.66 12.43
N PHE A 200 -21.47 -2.80 12.91
CA PHE A 200 -22.18 -1.86 12.06
C PHE A 200 -21.27 -0.69 11.66
N GLU A 201 -21.29 -0.33 10.38
CA GLU A 201 -20.58 0.85 9.87
C GLU A 201 -21.53 2.04 9.71
N ASN A 202 -22.64 1.83 8.98
CA ASN A 202 -23.63 2.87 8.69
C ASN A 202 -25.04 2.27 8.49
N PHE A 203 -26.09 3.07 8.70
CA PHE A 203 -27.49 2.77 8.40
C PHE A 203 -28.16 4.01 7.80
N VAL A 204 -28.91 3.85 6.71
CA VAL A 204 -29.61 4.96 6.03
C VAL A 204 -30.92 4.47 5.43
N GLN A 205 -32.02 5.20 5.70
CA GLN A 205 -33.30 5.08 4.99
C GLN A 205 -33.32 5.94 3.72
N LEU A 206 -33.81 5.41 2.59
CA LEU A 206 -33.91 6.20 1.35
C LEU A 206 -35.30 6.48 0.81
N ALA A 207 -36.27 5.61 1.08
CA ALA A 207 -37.64 5.80 0.61
C ALA A 207 -38.63 5.32 1.66
N GLY A 208 -39.93 5.41 1.36
CA GLY A 208 -40.98 4.93 2.25
C GLY A 208 -41.10 5.71 3.56
N PHE A 209 -40.64 6.97 3.62
CA PHE A 209 -40.76 7.82 4.82
C PHE A 209 -42.22 8.05 5.25
N ASN A 210 -43.17 7.97 4.30
CA ASN A 210 -44.59 8.09 4.58
C ASN A 210 -45.16 6.81 5.23
N ASP A 211 -44.50 5.69 5.03
CA ASP A 211 -44.97 4.35 5.38
C ASP A 211 -44.32 3.84 6.67
N THR A 212 -43.00 3.99 6.76
CA THR A 212 -42.19 3.60 7.91
C THR A 212 -41.02 4.55 8.03
N LEU A 213 -40.81 5.14 9.19
CA LEU A 213 -39.72 6.08 9.45
C LEU A 213 -38.67 5.41 10.34
N TYR A 214 -37.49 5.17 9.80
CA TYR A 214 -36.35 4.57 10.47
C TYR A 214 -35.36 5.68 10.86
N ASP A 215 -35.51 6.20 12.07
CA ASP A 215 -34.53 7.07 12.70
C ASP A 215 -33.52 6.24 13.48
N LEU A 216 -32.74 5.43 12.76
CA LEU A 216 -31.70 4.56 13.32
C LEU A 216 -30.33 5.09 12.93
N HIS A 217 -29.43 5.19 13.90
CA HIS A 217 -28.05 5.60 13.67
C HIS A 217 -27.06 4.60 14.28
N VAL A 218 -25.89 4.49 13.65
CA VAL A 218 -24.80 3.68 14.17
C VAL A 218 -23.95 4.56 15.09
N ARG A 219 -23.71 4.10 16.32
CA ARG A 219 -22.83 4.78 17.27
C ARG A 219 -21.78 3.82 17.84
N LYS A 220 -20.65 4.38 18.26
CA LYS A 220 -19.61 3.61 18.95
C LYS A 220 -20.01 3.39 20.41
N TYR A 221 -20.17 2.14 20.83
CA TYR A 221 -20.50 1.79 22.21
C TYR A 221 -19.24 1.68 23.07
N ASN A 222 -18.22 0.98 22.56
CA ASN A 222 -16.89 0.92 23.17
C ASN A 222 -15.77 0.97 22.10
N ARG A 223 -14.49 0.83 22.50
CA ARG A 223 -13.36 0.93 21.56
C ARG A 223 -13.44 -0.01 20.35
N THR A 224 -14.17 -1.12 20.48
CA THR A 224 -14.21 -2.21 19.51
C THR A 224 -15.62 -2.60 19.05
N THR A 225 -16.69 -2.02 19.59
CA THR A 225 -18.07 -2.34 19.22
C THR A 225 -18.84 -1.09 18.81
N THR A 226 -19.59 -1.22 17.74
CA THR A 226 -20.62 -0.26 17.31
C THR A 226 -21.99 -0.88 17.52
N VAL A 227 -22.96 -0.02 17.79
CA VAL A 227 -24.34 -0.40 18.09
C VAL A 227 -25.29 0.44 17.26
N LEU A 228 -26.41 -0.15 16.88
CA LEU A 228 -27.53 0.55 16.27
C LEU A 228 -28.42 1.13 17.38
N ASN A 229 -28.79 2.39 17.26
CA ASN A 229 -29.62 3.06 18.26
C ASN A 229 -30.64 3.97 17.56
N GLY A 230 -31.87 4.02 18.06
CA GLY A 230 -32.89 4.91 17.53
C GLY A 230 -34.29 4.31 17.52
N THR A 231 -35.15 4.79 16.63
CA THR A 231 -36.57 4.41 16.59
C THR A 231 -37.04 4.09 15.18
N VAL A 232 -37.92 3.08 15.07
CA VAL A 232 -38.65 2.75 13.85
C VAL A 232 -40.12 3.03 14.07
N VAL A 233 -40.67 4.00 13.36
CA VAL A 233 -42.09 4.38 13.43
C VAL A 233 -42.83 3.76 12.27
N ILE A 234 -43.79 2.90 12.56
CA ILE A 234 -44.75 2.38 11.58
C ILE A 234 -45.97 3.29 11.59
N THR A 235 -46.26 3.98 10.49
CA THR A 235 -47.27 5.05 10.44
C THR A 235 -48.68 4.54 10.10
N TYR A 236 -48.81 3.39 9.46
CA TYR A 236 -50.08 2.79 9.04
C TYR A 236 -50.12 1.28 9.32
N LEU A 237 -51.30 0.70 9.16
CA LEU A 237 -51.52 -0.72 9.39
C LEU A 237 -50.89 -1.57 8.27
N VAL A 238 -49.89 -2.38 8.62
CA VAL A 238 -49.12 -3.21 7.66
C VAL A 238 -49.58 -4.66 7.73
N ASN A 239 -49.96 -5.22 6.59
CA ASN A 239 -50.34 -6.64 6.45
C ASN A 239 -49.23 -7.43 5.73
N ASP A 240 -49.42 -8.75 5.63
CA ASP A 240 -48.46 -9.66 5.01
C ASP A 240 -48.34 -9.49 3.47
N SER A 241 -49.16 -8.62 2.85
CA SER A 241 -49.04 -8.26 1.43
C SER A 241 -47.78 -7.44 1.11
N THR A 242 -47.11 -6.92 2.14
CA THR A 242 -45.81 -6.25 2.01
C THR A 242 -44.71 -7.30 2.12
N VAL A 243 -44.04 -7.62 1.02
CA VAL A 243 -42.95 -8.61 0.97
C VAL A 243 -41.62 -7.92 1.16
N PHE A 244 -40.81 -8.39 2.11
CA PHE A 244 -39.44 -7.95 2.30
C PHE A 244 -38.46 -8.86 1.55
N SER A 245 -37.44 -8.26 0.95
CA SER A 245 -36.30 -8.95 0.36
C SER A 245 -35.01 -8.32 0.82
N LEU A 246 -34.00 -9.15 1.10
CA LEU A 246 -32.65 -8.69 1.44
C LEU A 246 -31.65 -9.10 0.36
N ASP A 247 -31.02 -8.11 -0.26
CA ASP A 247 -29.90 -8.31 -1.18
C ASP A 247 -28.59 -7.94 -0.48
N LEU A 248 -27.56 -8.78 -0.64
CA LEU A 248 -26.26 -8.59 -0.02
C LEU A 248 -25.21 -8.27 -1.07
N PHE A 249 -24.33 -7.33 -0.74
CA PHE A 249 -23.21 -6.96 -1.57
C PHE A 249 -21.92 -6.98 -0.76
N HIS A 250 -20.83 -7.44 -1.39
CA HIS A 250 -19.53 -7.63 -0.75
C HIS A 250 -18.46 -6.77 -1.41
N SER A 251 -17.66 -6.10 -0.59
CA SER A 251 -16.45 -5.39 -0.98
C SER A 251 -15.24 -6.01 -0.28
N ARG A 252 -14.47 -6.81 -1.02
CA ARG A 252 -13.29 -7.52 -0.51
C ARG A 252 -12.20 -6.58 0.03
N LEU A 253 -12.04 -5.41 -0.59
CA LEU A 253 -10.98 -4.45 -0.27
C LEU A 253 -11.44 -3.31 0.65
N GLY A 254 -12.73 -3.26 1.02
CA GLY A 254 -13.27 -2.18 1.85
C GLY A 254 -13.28 -0.80 1.18
N ASN A 255 -13.01 -0.73 -0.13
CA ASN A 255 -12.92 0.52 -0.91
C ASN A 255 -14.29 0.99 -1.45
N GLN A 256 -15.37 0.57 -0.79
CA GLN A 256 -16.76 0.83 -1.16
C GLN A 256 -17.15 0.38 -2.59
N GLN A 257 -16.41 -0.56 -3.18
CA GLN A 257 -16.78 -1.21 -4.43
C GLN A 257 -17.46 -2.53 -4.11
N PHE A 258 -18.76 -2.58 -4.36
CA PHE A 258 -19.63 -3.66 -3.93
C PHE A 258 -20.02 -4.52 -5.13
N ASN A 259 -19.75 -5.82 -5.03
CA ASN A 259 -20.27 -6.81 -5.96
C ASN A 259 -21.48 -7.49 -5.34
N HIS A 260 -22.52 -7.74 -6.13
CA HIS A 260 -23.68 -8.50 -5.67
C HIS A 260 -23.23 -9.90 -5.23
N TYR A 261 -23.55 -10.26 -4.00
CA TYR A 261 -23.18 -11.54 -3.43
C TYR A 261 -24.38 -12.50 -3.53
N PRO A 262 -24.22 -13.74 -4.04
CA PRO A 262 -25.32 -14.64 -4.34
C PRO A 262 -25.97 -15.28 -3.09
N MET A 263 -25.98 -14.58 -1.96
CA MET A 263 -26.68 -14.99 -0.74
C MET A 263 -27.97 -14.19 -0.64
N LYS A 264 -29.09 -14.87 -0.83
CA LYS A 264 -30.44 -14.30 -0.68
C LYS A 264 -31.04 -14.84 0.61
N LEU A 265 -31.52 -13.96 1.49
CA LEU A 265 -32.44 -14.41 2.52
C LEU A 265 -33.82 -14.64 1.90
N PRO A 266 -34.60 -15.63 2.37
CA PRO A 266 -35.93 -15.91 1.85
C PRO A 266 -36.79 -14.64 1.92
N SER A 267 -37.40 -14.28 0.80
CA SER A 267 -38.38 -13.20 0.78
C SER A 267 -39.64 -13.67 1.49
N SER A 268 -40.07 -12.95 2.52
CA SER A 268 -41.27 -13.25 3.29
C SER A 268 -42.16 -12.01 3.39
N GLY A 269 -43.45 -12.22 3.66
CA GLY A 269 -44.35 -11.12 4.02
C GLY A 269 -43.91 -10.44 5.32
N CYS A 270 -44.41 -9.24 5.57
CA CYS A 270 -44.03 -8.42 6.73
C CYS A 270 -44.36 -9.10 8.06
N CYS A 271 -45.55 -9.70 8.18
CA CYS A 271 -45.96 -10.37 9.41
C CYS A 271 -45.12 -11.64 9.63
N THR A 272 -45.00 -12.46 8.58
CA THR A 272 -44.16 -13.67 8.61
C THR A 272 -42.69 -13.36 8.88
N PHE A 273 -42.19 -12.21 8.41
CA PHE A 273 -40.85 -11.73 8.71
C PHE A 273 -40.66 -11.44 10.21
N PHE A 274 -41.57 -10.69 10.84
CA PHE A 274 -41.46 -10.37 12.27
C PHE A 274 -41.63 -11.61 13.16
N ASP A 275 -42.53 -12.52 12.78
CA ASP A 275 -42.69 -13.81 13.46
C ASP A 275 -41.41 -14.64 13.37
N ASN A 276 -40.84 -14.80 12.17
CA ASN A 276 -39.58 -15.52 11.98
C ASN A 276 -38.41 -14.84 12.70
N LEU A 277 -38.39 -13.50 12.75
CA LEU A 277 -37.38 -12.73 13.48
C LEU A 277 -37.45 -13.02 14.99
N GLN A 278 -38.65 -13.09 15.56
CA GLN A 278 -38.83 -13.35 16.99
C GLN A 278 -38.66 -14.82 17.37
N ILE A 279 -39.15 -15.74 16.54
CA ILE A 279 -39.01 -17.18 16.77
C ILE A 279 -37.55 -17.61 16.57
N GLY A 280 -36.91 -17.17 15.49
CA GLY A 280 -35.56 -17.58 15.13
C GLY A 280 -34.45 -16.80 15.84
N TYR A 281 -34.68 -15.53 16.19
CA TYR A 281 -33.65 -14.62 16.70
C TYR A 281 -34.09 -13.86 17.96
N GLY A 282 -35.11 -14.34 18.68
CA GLY A 282 -35.66 -13.70 19.88
C GLY A 282 -34.61 -13.32 20.93
N GLU A 283 -33.64 -14.21 21.20
CA GLU A 283 -32.54 -13.94 22.14
C GLU A 283 -31.65 -12.76 21.70
N HIS A 284 -31.53 -12.53 20.39
CA HIS A 284 -30.65 -11.49 19.83
C HIS A 284 -31.32 -10.13 19.69
N ILE A 285 -32.65 -10.06 19.76
CA ILE A 285 -33.44 -8.82 19.61
C ILE A 285 -34.02 -8.30 20.93
N ALA A 286 -33.56 -8.81 22.07
CA ALA A 286 -34.00 -8.42 23.41
C ALA A 286 -33.88 -6.90 23.68
N GLU A 287 -32.96 -6.23 22.98
CA GLU A 287 -32.72 -4.79 23.08
C GLU A 287 -33.68 -3.94 22.21
N VAL A 288 -34.55 -4.58 21.45
CA VAL A 288 -35.60 -3.95 20.66
C VAL A 288 -36.93 -4.03 21.41
N LYS A 289 -37.49 -2.88 21.76
CA LYS A 289 -38.76 -2.77 22.51
C LYS A 289 -39.92 -2.42 21.58
N ASN A 290 -41.12 -2.83 22.00
CA ASN A 290 -42.38 -2.58 21.29
C ASN A 290 -42.46 -3.23 19.89
N LEU A 291 -41.82 -4.39 19.72
CA LEU A 291 -42.01 -5.24 18.54
C LEU A 291 -43.45 -5.79 18.48
N PRO A 292 -43.97 -6.13 17.29
CA PRO A 292 -45.22 -6.89 17.12
C PRO A 292 -45.21 -8.16 17.96
N ALA A 293 -46.32 -8.61 18.54
CA ALA A 293 -46.36 -9.92 19.18
C ALA A 293 -46.26 -11.04 18.12
N ILE A 294 -45.77 -12.21 18.50
CA ILE A 294 -45.77 -13.39 17.61
C ILE A 294 -47.22 -13.69 17.21
N GLY A 295 -47.48 -13.77 15.90
CA GLY A 295 -48.81 -13.97 15.32
C GLY A 295 -49.66 -12.69 15.19
N GLU A 296 -49.10 -11.51 15.49
CA GLU A 296 -49.79 -10.23 15.34
C GLU A 296 -49.79 -9.77 13.88
N CYS A 297 -50.90 -10.02 13.19
CA CYS A 297 -51.14 -9.53 11.84
C CYS A 297 -52.61 -9.14 11.67
N PRO A 298 -52.92 -7.97 11.09
CA PRO A 298 -52.02 -6.94 10.60
C PRO A 298 -51.35 -6.12 11.72
N ILE A 299 -50.12 -5.67 11.48
CA ILE A 299 -49.33 -4.91 12.45
C ILE A 299 -49.91 -3.51 12.56
N SER A 300 -50.33 -3.13 13.77
CA SER A 300 -50.86 -1.78 14.03
C SER A 300 -49.73 -0.73 14.08
N PRO A 301 -50.03 0.54 13.72
CA PRO A 301 -49.08 1.65 13.79
C PRO A 301 -48.47 1.75 15.19
N ARG A 302 -47.14 1.77 15.29
CA ARG A 302 -46.42 1.85 16.56
C ARG A 302 -44.99 2.35 16.36
N THR A 303 -44.37 2.76 17.46
CA THR A 303 -42.95 3.11 17.49
C THR A 303 -42.14 2.02 18.15
N ILE A 304 -41.29 1.34 17.38
CA ILE A 304 -40.36 0.33 17.86
C ILE A 304 -39.08 1.06 18.28
N HIS A 305 -38.60 0.78 19.49
CA HIS A 305 -37.38 1.41 20.00
C HIS A 305 -36.22 0.42 19.96
N VAL A 306 -35.11 0.81 19.33
CA VAL A 306 -33.89 0.00 19.22
C VAL A 306 -32.82 0.63 20.10
N PHE A 307 -32.43 -0.05 21.19
CA PHE A 307 -31.46 0.49 22.14
C PHE A 307 -30.15 -0.28 22.11
N ASN A 308 -29.05 0.35 21.72
CA ASN A 308 -27.70 -0.25 21.81
C ASN A 308 -27.53 -1.61 21.11
N PHE A 309 -28.37 -1.90 20.11
CA PHE A 309 -28.41 -3.17 19.42
C PHE A 309 -27.06 -3.49 18.78
N THR A 310 -26.37 -4.49 19.35
CA THR A 310 -25.14 -5.04 18.78
C THR A 310 -25.44 -6.06 17.69
N PHE A 311 -24.64 -6.09 16.63
CA PHE A 311 -24.81 -7.11 15.59
C PHE A 311 -24.55 -8.51 16.18
N PRO A 312 -25.52 -9.44 16.12
CA PRO A 312 -25.32 -10.80 16.63
C PRO A 312 -24.32 -11.54 15.74
N GLN A 313 -23.14 -11.89 16.28
CA GLN A 313 -22.10 -12.56 15.47
C GLN A 313 -22.44 -14.02 15.17
N GLY A 314 -23.24 -14.67 16.03
CA GLY A 314 -23.61 -16.07 15.90
C GLY A 314 -24.54 -16.39 14.73
N VAL A 315 -25.22 -15.38 14.17
CA VAL A 315 -26.14 -15.57 13.03
C VAL A 315 -25.44 -15.48 11.67
N VAL A 316 -24.14 -15.15 11.68
CA VAL A 316 -23.37 -14.99 10.46
C VAL A 316 -22.69 -16.30 10.08
N PRO A 317 -22.93 -16.84 8.86
CA PRO A 317 -22.26 -18.05 8.42
C PRO A 317 -20.73 -17.90 8.45
N THR A 318 -20.03 -18.94 8.92
CA THR A 318 -18.55 -18.97 8.94
C THR A 318 -17.93 -18.84 7.55
N VAL A 319 -18.68 -19.16 6.51
CA VAL A 319 -18.30 -19.01 5.10
C VAL A 319 -18.35 -17.57 4.59
N MET A 320 -18.88 -16.61 5.35
CA MET A 320 -18.96 -15.20 4.95
C MET A 320 -17.55 -14.58 4.93
N PRO A 321 -17.00 -14.21 3.75
CA PRO A 321 -15.65 -13.68 3.67
C PRO A 321 -15.50 -12.34 4.39
N ARG A 322 -14.29 -12.09 4.90
CA ARG A 322 -13.91 -10.80 5.48
C ARG A 322 -14.04 -9.69 4.43
N GLY A 323 -14.43 -8.49 4.86
CA GLY A 323 -14.57 -7.32 4.00
C GLY A 323 -15.69 -6.39 4.47
N LEU A 324 -15.94 -5.35 3.68
CA LEU A 324 -17.06 -4.45 3.91
C LEU A 324 -18.30 -5.02 3.22
N TRP A 325 -19.41 -5.12 3.95
CA TRP A 325 -20.67 -5.65 3.44
C TRP A 325 -21.72 -4.57 3.42
N LYS A 326 -22.55 -4.59 2.37
CA LYS A 326 -23.71 -3.71 2.21
C LYS A 326 -24.94 -4.59 2.07
N ALA A 327 -25.92 -4.38 2.93
CA ALA A 327 -27.19 -5.09 2.92
C ALA A 327 -28.29 -4.12 2.49
N LEU A 328 -29.06 -4.49 1.46
CA LEU A 328 -30.16 -3.71 0.91
C LEU A 328 -31.47 -4.41 1.26
N LEU A 329 -32.22 -3.83 2.20
CA LEU A 329 -33.57 -4.29 2.54
C LEU A 329 -34.58 -3.53 1.68
N THR A 330 -35.41 -4.27 0.95
CA THR A 330 -36.45 -3.72 0.07
C THR A 330 -37.82 -4.25 0.48
N GLY A 331 -38.81 -3.36 0.63
CA GLY A 331 -40.20 -3.73 0.86
C GLY A 331 -41.06 -3.50 -0.39
N ARG A 332 -41.85 -4.50 -0.81
CA ARG A 332 -42.73 -4.43 -1.99
C ARG A 332 -44.18 -4.72 -1.60
N ARG A 333 -45.14 -3.88 -2.00
CA ARG A 333 -46.60 -4.17 -1.99
C ARG A 333 -47.04 -4.40 -3.42
N ALA A 334 -47.73 -5.51 -3.68
CA ALA A 334 -48.35 -5.75 -4.99
C ALA A 334 -47.42 -5.49 -6.20
N GLY A 335 -46.13 -5.84 -6.06
CA GLY A 335 -45.10 -5.62 -7.09
C GLY A 335 -44.47 -4.21 -7.14
N LYS A 336 -45.03 -3.22 -6.43
CA LYS A 336 -44.50 -1.85 -6.33
C LYS A 336 -43.60 -1.72 -5.11
N VAL A 337 -42.40 -1.15 -5.28
CA VAL A 337 -41.45 -0.89 -4.20
C VAL A 337 -42.00 0.24 -3.33
N ILE A 338 -42.20 -0.03 -2.03
CA ILE A 338 -42.74 0.92 -1.05
C ILE A 338 -41.60 1.64 -0.31
N PHE A 339 -40.54 0.89 -0.01
CA PHE A 339 -39.42 1.36 0.81
C PHE A 339 -38.10 0.81 0.27
N PHE A 340 -37.07 1.65 0.31
CA PHE A 340 -35.73 1.41 -0.26
C PHE A 340 -34.67 1.94 0.72
N CYS A 341 -33.54 1.24 0.84
CA CYS A 341 -32.37 1.62 1.66
C CYS A 341 -31.04 1.38 0.92
N ALA A 342 -30.63 2.34 0.07
CA ALA A 342 -29.28 2.72 -0.40
C ALA A 342 -29.20 2.94 -1.94
N GLY A 343 -28.77 4.12 -2.41
CA GLY A 343 -29.11 4.67 -3.72
C GLY A 343 -28.32 5.93 -4.05
N ILE A 344 -28.21 6.19 -5.35
CA ILE A 344 -27.28 7.13 -5.98
C ILE A 344 -28.02 8.44 -6.27
N LYS A 345 -27.49 9.57 -5.80
CA LYS A 345 -28.01 10.90 -6.13
C LYS A 345 -27.40 11.37 -7.44
N MET A 346 -28.25 11.87 -8.35
CA MET A 346 -27.83 12.49 -9.60
C MET A 346 -28.08 13.99 -9.58
N THR A 347 -27.14 14.75 -10.14
CA THR A 347 -27.22 16.21 -10.29
C THR A 347 -26.69 16.63 -11.66
N PHE A 348 -27.24 17.70 -12.23
CA PHE A 348 -26.72 18.29 -13.46
C PHE A 348 -25.43 19.08 -13.17
N GLU A 349 -24.43 18.93 -14.03
CA GLU A 349 -23.13 19.61 -13.91
C GLU A 349 -22.87 20.58 -15.07
N ASN A 350 -23.12 20.16 -16.31
CA ASN A 350 -22.99 21.02 -17.49
C ASN A 350 -24.00 20.63 -18.58
N LEU A 351 -24.32 21.59 -19.46
CA LEU A 351 -25.08 21.35 -20.68
C LEU A 351 -24.47 22.20 -21.79
N GLU A 352 -24.14 21.56 -22.90
CA GLU A 352 -23.57 22.23 -24.08
C GLU A 352 -24.19 21.70 -25.37
N GLN A 353 -24.55 22.62 -26.26
CA GLN A 353 -24.95 22.33 -27.63
C GLN A 353 -23.72 22.34 -28.55
N LEU A 354 -23.52 21.25 -29.29
CA LEU A 354 -22.36 21.08 -30.17
C LEU A 354 -22.67 21.49 -31.62
N SER A 355 -23.90 21.24 -32.08
CA SER A 355 -24.35 21.58 -33.44
C SER A 355 -25.87 21.77 -33.50
N GLY A 356 -26.39 22.21 -34.65
CA GLY A 356 -27.83 22.30 -34.90
C GLY A 356 -28.52 23.56 -34.38
N PHE A 357 -27.77 24.66 -34.18
CA PHE A 357 -28.30 25.95 -33.71
C PHE A 357 -29.40 26.54 -34.61
N GLU A 358 -29.40 26.18 -35.89
CA GLU A 358 -30.41 26.61 -36.87
C GLU A 358 -31.75 25.87 -36.72
N GLU A 359 -31.72 24.66 -36.15
CA GLU A 359 -32.87 23.76 -36.05
C GLU A 359 -33.51 23.82 -34.66
N LEU A 360 -32.67 23.78 -33.62
CA LEU A 360 -33.05 23.91 -32.23
C LEU A 360 -32.03 24.81 -31.54
N LEU A 361 -32.46 25.94 -30.99
CA LEU A 361 -31.61 26.76 -30.13
C LEU A 361 -31.84 26.36 -28.67
N CYS A 362 -30.80 25.87 -28.01
CA CYS A 362 -30.82 25.55 -26.60
C CYS A 362 -30.34 26.75 -25.77
N ASP A 363 -31.26 27.46 -25.13
CA ASP A 363 -30.97 28.52 -24.15
C ASP A 363 -31.32 28.04 -22.74
N VAL A 364 -30.75 26.90 -22.35
CA VAL A 364 -30.93 26.30 -21.04
C VAL A 364 -29.61 26.38 -20.27
N HIS A 365 -29.69 26.86 -19.03
CA HIS A 365 -28.55 26.90 -18.14
C HIS A 365 -28.83 26.05 -16.90
N ILE A 366 -27.74 25.53 -16.32
CA ILE A 366 -27.80 24.83 -15.04
C ILE A 366 -27.62 25.88 -13.95
N ARG A 367 -28.57 25.93 -13.02
CA ARG A 367 -28.46 26.77 -11.83
C ARG A 367 -28.58 25.93 -10.57
N LYS A 368 -27.94 26.42 -9.52
CA LYS A 368 -28.07 25.84 -8.18
C LYS A 368 -29.40 26.29 -7.59
N TYR A 369 -30.34 25.36 -7.41
CA TYR A 369 -31.65 25.66 -6.82
C TYR A 369 -31.56 25.74 -5.29
N ASN A 370 -30.80 24.81 -4.69
CA ASN A 370 -30.43 24.84 -3.29
C ASN A 370 -29.01 24.23 -3.10
N ARG A 371 -28.51 24.10 -1.86
CA ARG A 371 -27.15 23.58 -1.59
C ARG A 371 -26.85 22.22 -2.26
N SER A 372 -27.86 21.38 -2.47
CA SER A 372 -27.72 19.98 -2.85
C SER A 372 -28.40 19.59 -4.18
N THR A 373 -29.20 20.48 -4.78
CA THR A 373 -29.85 20.26 -6.09
C THR A 373 -29.48 21.34 -7.08
N THR A 374 -29.06 20.88 -8.25
CA THR A 374 -28.98 21.68 -9.48
C THR A 374 -30.21 21.40 -10.32
N VAL A 375 -30.70 22.43 -10.99
CA VAL A 375 -31.87 22.38 -11.85
C VAL A 375 -31.54 22.98 -13.20
N LEU A 376 -32.19 22.49 -14.25
CA LEU A 376 -32.21 23.13 -15.55
C LEU A 376 -33.25 24.26 -15.54
N ASN A 377 -32.84 25.43 -16.05
CA ASN A 377 -33.72 26.57 -16.20
C ASN A 377 -33.44 27.25 -17.55
N GLY A 378 -34.47 27.57 -18.31
CA GLY A 378 -34.36 28.21 -19.62
C GLY A 378 -35.26 27.56 -20.66
N SER A 379 -34.96 27.75 -21.94
CA SER A 379 -35.87 27.41 -23.03
C SER A 379 -35.17 26.71 -24.20
N PHE A 380 -35.85 25.75 -24.80
CA PHE A 380 -35.50 25.17 -26.09
C PHE A 380 -36.38 25.78 -27.18
N ILE A 381 -35.79 26.49 -28.14
CA ILE A 381 -36.51 27.16 -29.22
C ILE A 381 -36.39 26.31 -30.48
N LEU A 382 -37.45 25.59 -30.82
CA LEU A 382 -37.59 24.80 -32.04
C LEU A 382 -37.90 25.76 -33.19
N ARG A 383 -36.97 25.93 -34.14
CA ARG A 383 -37.11 26.90 -35.24
C ARG A 383 -37.82 26.33 -36.45
N HIS A 384 -37.66 25.04 -36.70
CA HIS A 384 -38.34 24.30 -37.75
C HIS A 384 -39.19 23.19 -37.17
N TRP A 385 -40.07 22.63 -38.00
CA TRP A 385 -40.86 21.48 -37.62
C TRP A 385 -40.01 20.21 -37.61
N PHE A 386 -40.32 19.29 -36.71
CA PHE A 386 -39.69 17.97 -36.65
C PHE A 386 -40.74 16.88 -36.88
N ASP A 387 -40.39 15.87 -37.64
CA ASP A 387 -41.18 14.66 -37.88
C ASP A 387 -40.35 13.39 -37.58
N ASP A 388 -40.90 12.24 -37.93
CA ASP A 388 -40.23 10.95 -37.77
C ASP A 388 -39.09 10.69 -38.76
N THR A 389 -38.86 11.56 -39.76
CA THR A 389 -37.65 11.47 -40.62
C THR A 389 -36.39 11.84 -39.83
N THR A 390 -36.55 12.59 -38.74
CA THR A 390 -35.45 12.93 -37.84
C THR A 390 -35.36 11.91 -36.71
N VAL A 391 -34.30 11.12 -36.70
CA VAL A 391 -34.06 10.04 -35.73
C VAL A 391 -33.20 10.55 -34.59
N PHE A 392 -33.73 10.51 -33.38
CA PHE A 392 -32.99 10.81 -32.15
C PHE A 392 -32.31 9.55 -31.60
N SER A 393 -31.10 9.73 -31.08
CA SER A 393 -30.33 8.71 -30.37
C SER A 393 -29.68 9.31 -29.13
N LEU A 394 -29.55 8.50 -28.07
CA LEU A 394 -28.85 8.87 -26.86
C LEU A 394 -27.73 7.86 -26.59
N ASP A 395 -26.50 8.37 -26.61
CA ASP A 395 -25.32 7.64 -26.18
C ASP A 395 -24.88 8.11 -24.79
N LEU A 396 -24.55 7.15 -23.93
CA LEU A 396 -24.10 7.44 -22.57
C LEU A 396 -22.63 7.08 -22.45
N PHE A 397 -21.87 7.97 -21.82
CA PHE A 397 -20.48 7.74 -21.49
C PHE A 397 -20.23 7.95 -20.00
N HIS A 398 -19.35 7.12 -19.43
CA HIS A 398 -19.07 7.10 -18.00
C HIS A 398 -17.60 7.41 -17.73
N SER A 399 -17.38 8.33 -16.80
CA SER A 399 -16.09 8.62 -16.18
C SER A 399 -16.13 8.23 -14.71
N ARG A 400 -15.39 7.17 -14.38
CA ARG A 400 -15.30 6.63 -13.02
C ARG A 400 -14.59 7.59 -12.04
N LEU A 401 -13.61 8.36 -12.53
CA LEU A 401 -12.76 9.22 -11.71
C LEU A 401 -13.31 10.64 -11.59
N GLY A 402 -14.40 10.97 -12.29
CA GLY A 402 -14.93 12.33 -12.34
C GLY A 402 -14.06 13.30 -13.14
N ASN A 403 -13.09 12.79 -13.90
CA ASN A 403 -12.31 13.57 -14.86
C ASN A 403 -13.00 13.56 -16.25
N GLN A 404 -12.55 14.40 -17.19
CA GLN A 404 -13.14 14.49 -18.54
C GLN A 404 -12.80 13.30 -19.46
N GLN A 405 -12.40 12.15 -18.91
CA GLN A 405 -12.12 10.92 -19.65
C GLN A 405 -13.34 10.00 -19.60
N PHE A 406 -14.09 9.96 -20.71
CA PHE A 406 -15.35 9.26 -20.80
C PHE A 406 -15.21 7.96 -21.60
N ASN A 407 -15.65 6.84 -21.03
CA ASN A 407 -15.77 5.57 -21.75
C ASN A 407 -17.21 5.36 -22.19
N HIS A 408 -17.42 4.89 -23.42
CA HIS A 408 -18.76 4.56 -23.91
C HIS A 408 -19.39 3.48 -23.04
N TYR A 409 -20.57 3.76 -22.50
CA TYR A 409 -21.30 2.85 -21.63
C TYR A 409 -22.36 2.10 -22.46
N PRO A 410 -22.48 0.76 -22.33
CA PRO A 410 -23.35 -0.05 -23.18
C PRO A 410 -24.83 0.04 -22.77
N MET A 411 -25.31 1.25 -22.50
CA MET A 411 -26.73 1.55 -22.28
C MET A 411 -27.18 2.48 -23.40
N LYS A 412 -27.95 1.93 -24.34
CA LYS A 412 -28.57 2.68 -25.43
C LYS A 412 -30.04 2.84 -25.10
N LEU A 413 -30.54 4.07 -25.07
CA LEU A 413 -31.98 4.26 -25.19
C LEU A 413 -32.39 3.94 -26.64
N PRO A 414 -33.60 3.42 -26.86
CA PRO A 414 -34.07 3.12 -28.20
C PRO A 414 -34.00 4.38 -29.06
N SER A 415 -33.26 4.30 -30.17
CA SER A 415 -33.29 5.33 -31.20
C SER A 415 -34.61 5.26 -31.93
N GLY A 416 -35.22 6.41 -32.20
CA GLY A 416 -36.51 6.47 -32.89
C GLY A 416 -36.72 7.82 -33.56
N GLY A 417 -37.69 7.87 -34.48
CA GLY A 417 -38.16 9.13 -35.06
C GLY A 417 -38.64 10.09 -33.97
N THR A 418 -38.55 11.40 -34.21
CA THR A 418 -38.85 12.43 -33.20
C THR A 418 -40.21 12.24 -32.54
N CYS A 419 -41.25 11.93 -33.31
CA CYS A 419 -42.60 11.79 -32.80
C CYS A 419 -42.73 10.51 -31.96
N SER A 420 -42.15 9.40 -32.44
CA SER A 420 -42.05 8.16 -31.66
C SER A 420 -41.30 8.36 -30.34
N PHE A 421 -40.20 9.10 -30.37
CA PHE A 421 -39.38 9.43 -29.22
C PHE A 421 -40.15 10.27 -28.19
N ILE A 422 -40.84 11.33 -28.61
CA ILE A 422 -41.64 12.18 -27.72
C ILE A 422 -42.84 11.42 -27.14
N ASN A 423 -43.50 10.59 -27.95
CA ASN A 423 -44.60 9.75 -27.47
C ASN A 423 -44.13 8.76 -26.39
N ASN A 424 -42.97 8.12 -26.59
CA ASN A 424 -42.37 7.24 -25.58
C ASN A 424 -41.94 8.02 -24.32
N LEU A 425 -41.35 9.21 -24.49
CA LEU A 425 -40.97 10.08 -23.38
C LEU A 425 -42.21 10.45 -22.53
N ARG A 426 -43.31 10.83 -23.17
CA ARG A 426 -44.57 11.21 -22.52
C ARG A 426 -45.25 10.03 -21.84
N SER A 427 -45.33 8.87 -22.50
CA SER A 427 -46.01 7.69 -21.96
C SER A 427 -45.24 7.04 -20.82
N SER A 428 -43.91 6.92 -20.96
CA SER A 428 -43.05 6.24 -19.98
C SER A 428 -42.60 7.16 -18.84
N TYR A 429 -42.41 8.45 -19.10
CA TYR A 429 -41.81 9.39 -18.15
C TYR A 429 -42.65 10.64 -17.87
N GLY A 430 -43.92 10.68 -18.30
CA GLY A 430 -44.80 11.86 -18.16
C GLY A 430 -44.89 12.43 -16.74
N GLN A 431 -44.86 11.57 -15.71
CA GLN A 431 -44.87 11.99 -14.31
C GLN A 431 -43.67 12.86 -13.90
N TYR A 432 -42.56 12.78 -14.64
CA TYR A 432 -41.33 13.54 -14.39
C TYR A 432 -41.26 14.84 -15.20
N MET A 433 -42.20 15.08 -16.12
CA MET A 433 -42.17 16.22 -17.05
C MET A 433 -42.93 17.46 -16.55
N ALA A 434 -43.40 17.46 -15.30
CA ALA A 434 -44.22 18.54 -14.72
C ALA A 434 -43.54 19.93 -14.71
N GLY A 435 -42.20 19.98 -14.82
CA GLY A 435 -41.42 21.23 -14.89
C GLY A 435 -41.17 21.75 -16.31
N ILE A 436 -41.76 21.13 -17.34
CA ILE A 436 -41.57 21.52 -18.76
C ILE A 436 -42.90 22.02 -19.33
N THR A 437 -42.93 23.26 -19.82
CA THR A 437 -44.11 23.87 -20.44
C THR A 437 -43.99 23.88 -21.96
N ASN A 438 -45.15 23.88 -22.64
CA ASN A 438 -45.25 23.88 -24.10
C ASN A 438 -44.56 22.69 -24.81
N LEU A 439 -44.33 21.60 -24.08
CA LEU A 439 -43.86 20.34 -24.64
C LEU A 439 -44.93 19.78 -25.62
N PRO A 440 -44.57 19.12 -26.74
CA PRO A 440 -45.55 18.59 -27.69
C PRO A 440 -46.47 17.53 -27.08
N GLY A 441 -47.75 17.55 -27.46
CA GLY A 441 -48.77 16.61 -27.00
C GLY A 441 -48.48 15.17 -27.39
N ILE A 442 -49.16 14.23 -26.73
CA ILE A 442 -49.15 12.82 -27.17
C ILE A 442 -49.84 12.79 -28.55
N GLU A 443 -49.21 12.13 -29.53
CA GLU A 443 -49.65 12.04 -30.95
C GLU A 443 -49.55 13.35 -31.76
N GLU A 444 -48.90 14.39 -31.24
CA GLU A 444 -48.66 15.62 -32.00
C GLU A 444 -47.47 15.43 -32.97
N CYS A 445 -47.77 15.11 -34.23
CA CYS A 445 -46.78 14.95 -35.30
C CYS A 445 -47.34 15.48 -36.65
N PRO A 446 -46.58 16.26 -37.43
CA PRO A 446 -45.25 16.81 -37.14
C PRO A 446 -45.28 17.84 -36.00
N ILE A 447 -44.19 17.92 -35.24
CA ILE A 447 -44.03 18.88 -34.15
C ILE A 447 -43.74 20.25 -34.76
N SER A 448 -44.66 21.20 -34.60
CA SER A 448 -44.48 22.57 -35.10
C SER A 448 -43.45 23.38 -34.30
N ALA A 449 -42.81 24.34 -34.96
CA ALA A 449 -41.90 25.31 -34.36
C ALA A 449 -42.54 25.98 -33.14
N ARG A 450 -41.85 25.93 -32.00
CA ARG A 450 -42.32 26.44 -30.70
C ARG A 450 -41.18 26.60 -29.72
N THR A 451 -41.43 27.31 -28.62
CA THR A 451 -40.52 27.45 -27.50
C THR A 451 -40.96 26.55 -26.36
N ILE A 452 -40.10 25.62 -25.93
CA ILE A 452 -40.34 24.68 -24.83
C ILE A 452 -39.56 25.17 -23.62
N ASP A 453 -40.25 25.59 -22.56
CA ASP A 453 -39.58 26.13 -21.37
C ASP A 453 -39.39 25.06 -20.30
N MET A 454 -38.24 25.09 -19.65
CA MET A 454 -37.92 24.28 -18.48
C MET A 454 -37.78 25.19 -17.27
N LEU A 455 -38.68 25.05 -16.30
CA LEU A 455 -38.71 25.85 -15.09
C LEU A 455 -38.29 25.00 -13.89
N ASN A 456 -37.08 25.24 -13.40
CA ASN A 456 -36.51 24.56 -12.23
C ASN A 456 -36.56 23.03 -12.32
N PHE A 457 -36.29 22.51 -13.51
CA PHE A 457 -36.37 21.09 -13.78
C PHE A 457 -35.23 20.35 -13.06
N ALA A 458 -35.56 19.65 -11.97
CA ALA A 458 -34.63 18.82 -11.22
C ALA A 458 -34.48 17.44 -11.88
N PHE A 459 -33.29 16.83 -11.72
CA PHE A 459 -33.06 15.50 -12.27
C PHE A 459 -34.00 14.46 -11.63
N PRO A 460 -34.82 13.72 -12.40
CA PRO A 460 -35.77 12.76 -11.85
C PRO A 460 -35.03 11.49 -11.39
N GLN A 461 -34.67 11.45 -10.10
CA GLN A 461 -33.91 10.33 -9.51
C GLN A 461 -34.62 8.97 -9.68
N GLY A 462 -35.95 8.96 -9.64
CA GLY A 462 -36.76 7.75 -9.84
C GLY A 462 -36.73 7.18 -11.27
N ALA A 463 -36.22 7.94 -12.25
CA ALA A 463 -36.04 7.48 -13.63
C ALA A 463 -34.68 6.79 -13.85
N VAL A 464 -33.80 6.80 -12.84
CA VAL A 464 -32.43 6.26 -12.96
C VAL A 464 -32.44 4.76 -12.68
N PRO A 465 -31.92 3.92 -13.60
CA PRO A 465 -31.74 2.50 -13.32
C PRO A 465 -30.81 2.28 -12.11
N PRO A 466 -31.13 1.37 -11.17
CA PRO A 466 -30.30 1.07 -10.01
C PRO A 466 -28.88 0.59 -10.34
N VAL A 467 -28.66 0.17 -11.59
CA VAL A 467 -27.41 -0.39 -12.12
C VAL A 467 -26.40 0.71 -12.47
N LEU A 468 -26.80 1.99 -12.49
CA LEU A 468 -25.96 3.09 -12.99
C LEU A 468 -24.85 3.44 -11.98
N PRO A 469 -23.55 3.16 -12.24
CA PRO A 469 -22.48 3.39 -11.26
C PRO A 469 -22.23 4.88 -10.94
N ARG A 470 -21.67 5.13 -9.75
CA ARG A 470 -21.20 6.48 -9.35
C ARG A 470 -20.13 7.00 -10.31
N GLY A 471 -20.04 8.32 -10.44
CA GLY A 471 -19.07 9.00 -11.29
C GLY A 471 -19.68 10.14 -12.09
N LEU A 472 -18.90 10.67 -13.04
CA LEU A 472 -19.36 11.69 -13.97
C LEU A 472 -19.87 11.01 -15.25
N TRP A 473 -21.06 11.38 -15.68
CA TRP A 473 -21.74 10.84 -16.85
C TRP A 473 -21.86 11.90 -17.91
N LYS A 474 -21.59 11.54 -19.16
CA LYS A 474 -21.85 12.36 -20.33
C LYS A 474 -22.95 11.69 -21.13
N ALA A 475 -24.09 12.35 -21.23
CA ALA A 475 -25.22 11.90 -22.03
C ALA A 475 -25.27 12.72 -23.31
N GLN A 476 -24.94 12.11 -24.45
CA GLN A 476 -24.90 12.77 -25.74
C GLN A 476 -26.16 12.43 -26.54
N VAL A 477 -26.97 13.44 -26.83
CA VAL A 477 -28.15 13.31 -27.69
C VAL A 477 -27.76 13.75 -29.09
N THR A 478 -28.03 12.92 -30.08
CA THR A 478 -27.84 13.28 -31.49
C THR A 478 -29.11 13.02 -32.29
N ALA A 479 -29.45 13.95 -33.19
CA ALA A 479 -30.55 13.81 -34.12
C ALA A 479 -30.01 13.77 -35.56
N ARG A 480 -30.46 12.78 -36.34
CA ARG A 480 -30.08 12.61 -37.74
C ARG A 480 -31.30 12.65 -38.65
N ARG A 481 -31.25 13.41 -39.73
CA ARG A 481 -32.27 13.42 -40.80
C ARG A 481 -31.59 12.91 -42.06
N ASP A 482 -32.14 11.86 -42.68
CA ASP A 482 -31.53 11.18 -43.84
C ASP A 482 -30.04 10.85 -43.61
N GLU A 483 -29.74 10.26 -42.44
CA GLU A 483 -28.39 9.91 -41.95
C GLU A 483 -27.43 11.09 -41.68
N LYS A 484 -27.78 12.31 -42.06
CA LYS A 484 -26.98 13.51 -41.77
C LYS A 484 -27.24 13.99 -40.36
N LEU A 485 -26.18 14.31 -39.62
CA LEU A 485 -26.29 14.90 -38.29
C LEU A 485 -26.85 16.32 -38.38
N VAL A 486 -28.04 16.52 -37.81
CA VAL A 486 -28.74 17.81 -37.81
C VAL A 486 -28.61 18.52 -36.46
N LEU A 487 -28.55 17.77 -35.36
CA LEU A 487 -28.49 18.31 -34.01
C LEU A 487 -27.61 17.42 -33.12
N ALA A 488 -26.75 18.03 -32.31
CA ALA A 488 -26.00 17.34 -31.27
C ALA A 488 -25.84 18.21 -30.04
N TYR A 489 -26.10 17.65 -28.87
CA TYR A 489 -25.85 18.29 -27.57
C TYR A 489 -25.49 17.23 -26.53
N TYR A 490 -24.86 17.65 -25.45
CA TYR A 490 -24.56 16.75 -24.35
C TYR A 490 -24.88 17.35 -22.98
N PHE A 491 -25.25 16.47 -22.06
CA PHE A 491 -25.40 16.77 -20.64
C PHE A 491 -24.26 16.11 -19.88
N LEU A 492 -23.66 16.84 -18.94
CA LEU A 492 -22.84 16.27 -17.88
C LEU A 492 -23.69 16.11 -16.62
N ILE A 493 -23.74 14.89 -16.11
CA ILE A 493 -24.54 14.50 -14.95
C ILE A 493 -23.59 13.84 -13.96
N ARG A 494 -23.58 14.32 -12.71
CA ARG A 494 -22.76 13.73 -11.65
C ARG A 494 -23.62 12.82 -10.79
N ALA A 495 -23.18 11.57 -10.64
CA ALA A 495 -23.76 10.54 -9.80
C ALA A 495 -22.88 10.31 -8.57
N PHE A 496 -23.39 10.57 -7.37
CA PHE A 496 -22.66 10.35 -6.12
C PHE A 496 -23.50 9.62 -5.07
N ASP A 497 -22.81 8.90 -4.19
CA ASP A 497 -23.40 8.33 -2.98
C ASP A 497 -23.53 9.45 -1.95
N ASP A 498 -24.73 9.74 -1.46
CA ASP A 498 -24.93 10.79 -0.45
C ASP A 498 -24.21 10.42 0.86
N CYS A 499 -23.06 11.07 1.11
CA CYS A 499 -22.54 11.28 2.46
C CYS A 499 -23.06 12.64 2.93
N PHE A 500 -23.85 12.62 4.01
CA PHE A 500 -24.59 13.77 4.51
C PHE A 500 -23.67 14.86 5.10
N GLU A 501 -23.94 16.13 4.75
CA GLU A 501 -23.53 17.32 5.50
C GLU A 501 -24.64 17.72 6.49
N GLN A 502 -24.25 18.21 7.66
CA GLN A 502 -25.12 18.58 8.79
C GLN A 502 -26.23 19.59 8.41
N THR A 503 -27.51 19.24 8.59
CA THR A 503 -28.67 20.12 8.30
C THR A 503 -29.51 20.52 9.52
N LEU A 504 -29.18 20.09 10.74
CA LEU A 504 -29.95 20.43 11.95
C LEU A 504 -29.33 21.61 12.71
N GLY A 505 -30.07 22.74 12.82
CA GLY A 505 -29.78 23.88 13.70
C GLY A 505 -29.47 25.25 13.06
N GLU A 506 -29.44 25.35 11.72
CA GLU A 506 -29.09 26.61 10.99
C GLU A 506 -30.08 27.78 11.23
N ASP A 507 -31.30 27.46 11.65
CA ASP A 507 -32.37 28.40 11.99
C ASP A 507 -32.18 29.07 13.37
N LYS A 508 -31.38 28.47 14.26
CA LYS A 508 -31.18 28.95 15.64
C LYS A 508 -29.78 29.46 15.92
N MET A 509 -28.76 28.73 15.49
CA MET A 509 -27.36 29.13 15.65
C MET A 509 -26.52 28.59 14.48
N TRP A 510 -25.87 29.47 13.73
CA TRP A 510 -25.10 29.14 12.52
C TRP A 510 -23.65 29.60 12.66
N LEU A 511 -22.69 28.73 12.37
CA LEU A 511 -21.26 29.04 12.39
C LEU A 511 -20.72 29.13 10.95
N ASP A 512 -20.37 30.33 10.49
CA ASP A 512 -19.63 30.57 9.24
C ASP A 512 -18.16 30.84 9.56
N LEU A 513 -17.44 29.80 10.00
CA LEU A 513 -16.01 29.87 10.33
C LEU A 513 -15.18 29.25 9.20
N ARG A 514 -14.17 29.97 8.73
CA ARG A 514 -13.24 29.53 7.68
C ARG A 514 -11.83 29.42 8.23
N VAL A 515 -11.16 28.32 7.92
CA VAL A 515 -9.73 28.15 8.22
C VAL A 515 -8.94 28.62 7.01
N ARG A 516 -8.11 29.66 7.18
CA ARG A 516 -7.22 30.15 6.12
C ARG A 516 -5.77 30.02 6.53
N LYS A 517 -4.91 29.73 5.55
CA LYS A 517 -3.47 29.66 5.76
C LYS A 517 -2.93 31.09 5.85
N TYR A 518 -2.48 31.50 7.04
CA TYR A 518 -1.96 32.84 7.28
C TYR A 518 -0.49 32.94 6.87
N ASN A 519 0.30 31.89 7.11
CA ASN A 519 1.66 31.76 6.60
C ASN A 519 2.04 30.27 6.36
N ARG A 520 3.32 29.97 6.03
CA ARG A 520 3.77 28.59 5.73
C ARG A 520 3.61 27.62 6.91
N THR A 521 3.43 28.11 8.13
CA THR A 521 3.41 27.34 9.39
C THR A 521 2.16 27.55 10.26
N SER A 522 1.35 28.59 10.04
CA SER A 522 0.14 28.87 10.82
C SER A 522 -1.12 28.97 9.96
N THR A 523 -2.20 28.44 10.51
CA THR A 523 -3.56 28.54 10.00
C THR A 523 -4.39 29.32 11.00
N VAL A 524 -5.09 30.34 10.54
CA VAL A 524 -5.97 31.17 11.37
C VAL A 524 -7.42 30.80 11.10
N ILE A 525 -8.25 30.91 12.12
CA ILE A 525 -9.70 30.79 11.99
C ILE A 525 -10.26 32.21 11.83
N ASN A 526 -11.05 32.41 10.78
CA ASN A 526 -11.71 33.67 10.49
C ASN A 526 -13.19 33.41 10.13
N GLY A 527 -14.12 34.07 10.81
CA GLY A 527 -15.53 33.99 10.48
C GLY A 527 -16.50 34.46 11.57
N THR A 528 -17.79 34.23 11.34
CA THR A 528 -18.89 34.76 12.16
C THR A 528 -19.77 33.63 12.70
N VAL A 529 -20.16 33.72 13.97
CA VAL A 529 -21.17 32.86 14.58
C VAL A 529 -22.45 33.67 14.77
N TYR A 530 -23.50 33.29 14.07
CA TYR A 530 -24.81 33.93 14.09
C TYR A 530 -25.70 33.20 15.12
N VAL A 531 -26.15 33.92 16.14
CA VAL A 531 -27.20 33.48 17.06
C VAL A 531 -28.50 34.11 16.56
N LYS A 532 -29.39 33.31 15.96
CA LYS A 532 -30.61 33.79 15.28
C LYS A 532 -31.86 33.73 16.15
N VAL A 533 -31.84 32.95 17.23
CA VAL A 533 -32.93 32.80 18.20
C VAL A 533 -32.36 32.97 19.61
N GLU A 534 -33.14 33.54 20.53
CA GLU A 534 -32.73 33.70 21.92
C GLU A 534 -32.33 32.35 22.54
N GLY A 535 -31.10 32.28 23.04
CA GLY A 535 -30.54 31.05 23.62
C GLY A 535 -30.93 30.90 25.08
N THR A 536 -31.87 29.98 25.38
CA THR A 536 -32.14 29.50 26.74
C THR A 536 -31.39 28.19 27.03
N ASN A 537 -31.35 27.76 28.29
CA ASN A 537 -30.78 26.47 28.69
C ASN A 537 -31.60 25.26 28.22
N ASP A 538 -32.76 25.47 27.60
CA ASP A 538 -33.56 24.39 26.96
C ASP A 538 -32.85 23.83 25.73
N TYR A 539 -31.98 24.63 25.10
CA TYR A 539 -31.13 24.20 24.00
C TYR A 539 -29.79 23.66 24.54
N ARG A 540 -29.45 22.42 24.16
CA ARG A 540 -28.18 21.78 24.56
C ARG A 540 -27.19 21.80 23.41
N VAL A 541 -25.99 22.28 23.68
CA VAL A 541 -24.88 22.21 22.71
C VAL A 541 -24.26 20.80 22.81
N SER A 542 -24.41 19.99 21.77
CA SER A 542 -23.80 18.65 21.65
C SER A 542 -22.63 18.67 20.68
N ARG A 543 -21.73 17.68 20.80
CA ARG A 543 -20.51 17.55 19.98
C ARG A 543 -20.85 17.55 18.49
N LEU A 544 -20.13 18.37 17.72
CA LEU A 544 -20.08 18.32 16.27
C LEU A 544 -19.76 16.88 15.81
N GLY A 545 -20.62 16.34 14.95
CA GLY A 545 -20.47 15.02 14.34
C GLY A 545 -19.24 14.94 13.44
N ASN A 546 -18.68 13.74 13.32
CA ASN A 546 -17.44 13.40 12.64
C ASN A 546 -17.26 14.07 11.27
N GLN A 547 -16.43 15.12 11.20
CA GLN A 547 -15.60 15.42 10.04
C GLN A 547 -14.16 14.98 10.34
N GLN A 548 -13.47 14.47 9.33
CA GLN A 548 -12.11 13.94 9.36
C GLN A 548 -11.04 15.01 9.65
N PHE A 549 -11.06 15.60 10.85
CA PHE A 549 -9.88 16.21 11.45
C PHE A 549 -9.46 15.35 12.63
N ASN A 550 -8.20 14.89 12.60
CA ASN A 550 -7.59 14.15 13.70
C ASN A 550 -7.84 14.89 15.03
N HIS A 551 -8.41 14.15 15.98
CA HIS A 551 -8.92 14.64 17.25
C HIS A 551 -7.96 15.56 18.03
N LEU A 552 -8.39 16.79 18.30
CA LEU A 552 -8.02 17.55 19.50
C LEU A 552 -8.99 17.17 20.63
N PRO A 553 -8.54 16.81 21.84
CA PRO A 553 -9.42 16.41 22.93
C PRO A 553 -9.89 17.65 23.70
N MET A 554 -10.74 18.49 23.09
CA MET A 554 -11.47 19.49 23.85
C MET A 554 -12.79 18.85 24.33
N LYS A 555 -12.86 18.46 25.60
CA LYS A 555 -14.11 17.99 26.21
C LYS A 555 -15.01 19.21 26.45
N LEU A 556 -15.84 19.57 25.47
CA LEU A 556 -16.95 20.48 25.74
C LEU A 556 -18.03 19.69 26.54
N PRO A 557 -18.47 20.19 27.69
CA PRO A 557 -19.58 19.58 28.42
C PRO A 557 -20.87 19.74 27.61
N THR A 558 -21.72 18.70 27.55
CA THR A 558 -23.11 18.86 27.13
C THR A 558 -23.82 19.70 28.20
N ALA A 559 -23.94 21.00 27.95
CA ALA A 559 -24.56 21.97 28.83
C ALA A 559 -25.61 22.79 28.06
N GLY A 560 -26.51 23.46 28.79
CA GLY A 560 -27.39 24.46 28.19
C GLY A 560 -26.56 25.61 27.59
N VAL A 561 -27.08 26.33 26.58
CA VAL A 561 -26.31 27.38 25.89
C VAL A 561 -25.78 28.45 26.86
N CYS A 562 -26.55 28.84 27.89
CA CYS A 562 -26.09 29.81 28.89
C CYS A 562 -24.99 29.25 29.80
N ASP A 563 -25.15 28.00 30.25
CA ASP A 563 -24.14 27.31 31.06
C ASP A 563 -22.83 27.13 30.29
N PHE A 564 -22.93 26.91 28.98
CA PHE A 564 -21.79 26.79 28.08
C PHE A 564 -20.99 28.10 27.99
N PHE A 565 -21.64 29.23 27.72
CA PHE A 565 -20.95 30.52 27.67
C PHE A 565 -20.40 30.95 29.04
N THR A 566 -21.11 30.63 30.12
CA THR A 566 -20.61 30.85 31.50
C THR A 566 -19.33 30.04 31.75
N ASN A 567 -19.33 28.76 31.37
CA ASN A 567 -18.16 27.89 31.47
C ASN A 567 -16.97 28.41 30.64
N LEU A 568 -17.23 28.94 29.44
CA LEU A 568 -16.19 29.54 28.60
C LEU A 568 -15.56 30.78 29.24
N HIS A 569 -16.36 31.66 29.83
CA HIS A 569 -15.83 32.83 30.57
C HIS A 569 -15.03 32.44 31.81
N GLU A 570 -15.39 31.35 32.48
CA GLU A 570 -14.72 30.90 33.69
C GLU A 570 -13.42 30.14 33.43
N ASN A 571 -13.44 29.23 32.47
CA ASN A 571 -12.31 28.34 32.20
C ASN A 571 -11.38 28.85 31.10
N TYR A 572 -11.85 29.76 30.24
CA TYR A 572 -11.12 30.23 29.05
C TYR A 572 -11.22 31.75 28.84
N PRO A 573 -10.92 32.59 29.85
CA PRO A 573 -11.12 34.04 29.78
C PRO A 573 -10.26 34.71 28.71
N GLU A 574 -9.04 34.21 28.46
CA GLU A 574 -8.14 34.74 27.42
C GLU A 574 -8.61 34.43 26.01
N GLN A 575 -9.30 33.30 25.81
CA GLN A 575 -9.91 32.93 24.53
C GLN A 575 -11.18 33.74 24.27
N MET A 576 -11.93 34.08 25.31
CA MET A 576 -13.13 34.91 25.19
C MET A 576 -12.80 36.36 24.80
N LYS A 577 -11.64 36.90 25.21
CA LYS A 577 -11.13 38.21 24.75
C LYS A 577 -10.79 38.28 23.26
N ARG A 578 -10.57 37.13 22.62
CA ARG A 578 -10.21 37.01 21.19
C ARG A 578 -11.41 36.97 20.25
N LEU A 579 -12.60 36.81 20.81
CA LEU A 579 -13.87 36.85 20.11
C LEU A 579 -14.52 38.22 20.36
N SER A 580 -15.09 38.80 19.32
CA SER A 580 -15.80 40.09 19.43
C SER A 580 -17.31 39.86 19.49
N ASN A 581 -18.01 40.72 20.24
CA ASN A 581 -19.47 40.68 20.45
C ASN A 581 -19.98 39.40 21.15
N VAL A 582 -19.17 38.82 22.04
CA VAL A 582 -19.52 37.66 22.87
C VAL A 582 -20.53 38.04 23.95
N PRO A 583 -21.48 37.16 24.34
CA PRO A 583 -22.32 37.36 25.53
C PRO A 583 -21.47 37.66 26.77
N PRO A 584 -21.72 38.72 27.55
CA PRO A 584 -21.03 38.98 28.80
C PRO A 584 -21.32 37.87 29.82
N LYS A 585 -20.41 37.70 30.79
CA LYS A 585 -20.53 36.66 31.82
C LYS A 585 -21.85 36.81 32.58
N GLY A 586 -22.68 35.77 32.56
CA GLY A 586 -23.97 35.72 33.27
C GLY A 586 -25.19 36.16 32.45
N GLU A 587 -25.04 36.48 31.16
CA GLU A 587 -26.20 36.80 30.31
C GLU A 587 -27.00 35.52 29.95
N CYS A 588 -28.25 35.44 30.41
CA CYS A 588 -29.23 34.43 30.00
C CYS A 588 -30.65 35.01 30.12
N PRO A 589 -31.53 34.87 29.11
CA PRO A 589 -31.30 34.27 27.80
C PRO A 589 -30.29 35.06 26.95
N ILE A 590 -29.56 34.36 26.07
CA ILE A 590 -28.58 35.00 25.18
C ILE A 590 -29.32 35.67 24.03
N SER A 591 -29.20 36.99 23.91
CA SER A 591 -29.86 37.73 22.83
C SER A 591 -29.26 37.43 21.46
N VAL A 592 -30.10 37.54 20.42
CA VAL A 592 -29.74 37.40 19.00
C VAL A 592 -28.58 38.33 18.67
N ARG A 593 -27.46 37.76 18.19
CA ARG A 593 -26.22 38.51 17.90
C ARG A 593 -25.28 37.75 16.98
N GLU A 594 -24.30 38.47 16.46
CA GLU A 594 -23.22 37.93 15.64
C GLU A 594 -21.89 38.03 16.40
N ILE A 595 -21.25 36.89 16.65
CA ILE A 595 -19.96 36.81 17.34
C ILE A 595 -18.87 36.64 16.28
N TYR A 596 -17.88 37.53 16.21
CA TYR A 596 -16.83 37.44 15.19
C TYR A 596 -15.52 36.90 15.77
N ALA A 597 -14.93 35.93 15.07
CA ALA A 597 -13.58 35.43 15.28
C ALA A 597 -12.70 35.92 14.12
N ILE A 598 -11.88 36.95 14.33
CA ILE A 598 -11.06 37.55 13.25
C ILE A 598 -9.60 37.13 13.46
N ASP A 599 -9.07 36.39 12.49
CA ASP A 599 -7.65 36.02 12.34
C ASP A 599 -6.98 35.47 13.62
N GLN A 600 -7.70 34.61 14.33
CA GLN A 600 -7.20 34.04 15.58
C GLN A 600 -6.34 32.80 15.31
N GLU A 601 -5.09 32.85 15.76
CA GLU A 601 -4.20 31.68 15.79
C GLU A 601 -4.60 30.74 16.93
N PHE A 602 -4.63 29.43 16.63
CA PHE A 602 -5.01 28.41 17.61
C PHE A 602 -3.96 28.36 18.74
N PRO A 603 -4.31 28.69 20.00
CA PRO A 603 -3.33 28.72 21.09
C PRO A 603 -2.85 27.31 21.42
N LEU A 604 -1.55 27.06 21.22
CA LEU A 604 -0.89 25.78 21.54
C LEU A 604 -0.92 25.45 23.04
N GLU A 605 -1.19 26.44 23.88
CA GLU A 605 -1.26 26.35 25.34
C GLU A 605 -2.54 25.63 25.85
N VAL A 606 -3.56 25.46 25.00
CA VAL A 606 -4.82 24.77 25.33
C VAL A 606 -4.70 23.24 25.21
N LEU A 607 -3.55 22.72 24.75
CA LEU A 607 -3.25 21.29 24.80
C LEU A 607 -3.00 20.87 26.26
N PRO A 608 -3.83 20.00 26.85
CA PRO A 608 -3.60 19.57 28.23
C PRO A 608 -2.25 18.86 28.34
N LYS A 609 -1.40 19.27 29.31
CA LYS A 609 -0.10 18.64 29.63
C LYS A 609 -0.22 17.13 29.92
N GLY A 610 -1.42 16.63 30.19
CA GLY A 610 -1.73 15.21 30.39
C GLY A 610 -1.80 14.35 29.12
N VAL A 611 -1.85 14.94 27.91
CA VAL A 611 -1.97 14.17 26.65
C VAL A 611 -0.66 13.46 26.26
N VAL A 612 0.46 13.78 26.93
CA VAL A 612 1.75 13.10 26.71
C VAL A 612 1.82 11.72 27.40
N ARG A 613 0.93 11.41 28.35
CA ARG A 613 1.06 10.21 29.20
C ARG A 613 0.37 8.95 28.68
N ASP A 614 -0.71 9.05 27.90
CA ASP A 614 -1.43 7.88 27.37
C ASP A 614 -0.79 7.27 26.13
N GLY A 615 0.00 8.06 25.39
CA GLY A 615 0.88 7.56 24.34
C GLY A 615 1.94 6.63 24.90
N LEU A 616 2.38 6.84 26.15
CA LEU A 616 3.38 6.01 26.82
C LEU A 616 2.81 4.66 27.26
N TYR A 617 1.54 4.57 27.68
CA TYR A 617 0.95 3.28 28.05
C TYR A 617 0.56 2.43 26.83
N LYS A 618 0.13 3.07 25.73
CA LYS A 618 0.01 2.38 24.44
C LYS A 618 1.39 2.01 23.90
N ALA A 619 2.38 2.89 23.97
CA ALA A 619 3.74 2.55 23.55
C ALA A 619 4.31 1.45 24.44
N LEU A 620 4.12 1.45 25.76
CA LEU A 620 4.59 0.41 26.68
C LEU A 620 3.83 -0.90 26.53
N ALA A 621 2.53 -0.89 26.24
CA ALA A 621 1.77 -2.12 25.95
C ALA A 621 2.09 -2.67 24.55
N THR A 622 2.33 -1.79 23.57
CA THR A 622 2.76 -2.18 22.21
C THR A 622 4.24 -2.58 22.23
N LEU A 623 5.07 -1.98 23.07
CA LEU A 623 6.47 -2.35 23.32
C LEU A 623 6.55 -3.62 24.14
N ALA A 624 5.66 -3.87 25.10
CA ALA A 624 5.58 -5.13 25.84
C ALA A 624 5.06 -6.27 24.95
N ALA A 625 4.10 -5.98 24.06
CA ALA A 625 3.65 -6.92 23.03
C ALA A 625 4.74 -7.15 21.96
N LEU A 626 5.44 -6.11 21.52
CA LEU A 626 6.61 -6.21 20.65
C LEU A 626 7.79 -6.88 21.35
N TRP A 627 7.93 -6.75 22.67
CA TRP A 627 8.96 -7.41 23.47
C TRP A 627 8.61 -8.89 23.64
N LEU A 628 7.34 -9.25 23.87
CA LEU A 628 6.86 -10.63 23.89
C LEU A 628 6.93 -11.30 22.50
N ILE A 629 6.64 -10.55 21.43
CA ILE A 629 6.78 -11.00 20.04
C ILE A 629 8.27 -11.08 19.65
N ALA A 630 9.12 -10.14 20.08
CA ALA A 630 10.56 -10.18 19.80
C ALA A 630 11.28 -11.25 20.62
N VAL A 631 10.88 -11.50 21.87
CA VAL A 631 11.40 -12.59 22.70
C VAL A 631 10.87 -13.94 22.19
N GLY A 632 9.61 -14.01 21.75
CA GLY A 632 9.03 -15.18 21.07
C GLY A 632 9.71 -15.48 19.71
N CYS A 633 9.88 -14.46 18.85
CA CYS A 633 10.54 -14.60 17.55
C CYS A 633 12.05 -14.81 17.65
N ARG A 634 12.74 -14.29 18.70
CA ARG A 634 14.16 -14.60 18.93
C ARG A 634 14.39 -16.07 19.34
N PHE A 635 13.38 -16.76 19.89
CA PHE A 635 13.49 -18.18 20.22
C PHE A 635 12.95 -19.12 19.14
N GLN A 636 12.10 -18.64 18.21
CA GLN A 636 11.59 -19.45 17.09
C GLN A 636 12.44 -19.41 15.82
N LEU A 637 13.46 -18.56 15.75
CA LEU A 637 14.41 -18.49 14.63
C LEU A 637 15.84 -18.89 15.02
N CYS A 638 15.98 -19.93 15.86
CA CYS A 638 17.14 -20.81 15.75
C CYS A 638 16.90 -21.84 14.63
N GLY A 639 16.62 -21.35 13.42
CA GLY A 639 16.76 -22.19 12.23
C GLY A 639 18.25 -22.44 12.04
N GLY A 640 18.70 -23.68 12.25
CA GLY A 640 20.04 -24.06 11.82
C GLY A 640 20.18 -23.76 10.34
N ASN A 641 21.14 -22.90 9.98
CA ASN A 641 21.42 -22.61 8.59
C ASN A 641 21.92 -23.91 7.94
N LYS A 642 21.12 -24.48 7.03
CA LYS A 642 21.48 -25.65 6.25
C LYS A 642 21.98 -25.20 4.89
N ILE A 643 23.16 -25.67 4.52
CA ILE A 643 23.78 -25.45 3.22
C ILE A 643 23.68 -26.76 2.45
N TYR A 644 23.41 -26.67 1.16
CA TYR A 644 23.21 -27.80 0.28
C TYR A 644 24.19 -27.72 -0.89
N PHE A 645 24.74 -28.85 -1.29
CA PHE A 645 25.41 -28.96 -2.58
C PHE A 645 24.36 -28.93 -3.71
N GLU A 646 24.63 -28.18 -4.77
CA GLU A 646 23.77 -28.11 -5.97
C GLU A 646 24.43 -28.82 -7.15
N SER A 647 25.66 -28.44 -7.49
CA SER A 647 26.49 -29.08 -8.52
C SER A 647 27.97 -29.05 -8.14
N PHE A 648 28.76 -29.89 -8.80
CA PHE A 648 30.22 -29.86 -8.79
C PHE A 648 30.68 -30.02 -10.24
N GLU A 649 31.57 -29.14 -10.70
CA GLU A 649 32.11 -29.14 -12.05
C GLU A 649 33.61 -28.87 -12.00
N GLN A 650 34.39 -29.74 -12.64
CA GLN A 650 35.81 -29.51 -12.91
C GLN A 650 35.95 -29.00 -14.34
N THR A 651 36.65 -27.88 -14.53
CA THR A 651 36.84 -27.30 -15.87
C THR A 651 38.23 -27.56 -16.45
N HIS A 652 39.24 -27.77 -15.60
CA HIS A 652 40.64 -27.94 -15.99
C HIS A 652 41.40 -28.84 -14.99
N GLY A 653 42.58 -29.32 -15.36
CA GLY A 653 43.51 -30.01 -14.47
C GLY A 653 43.29 -31.52 -14.30
N GLU A 654 42.48 -32.14 -15.16
CA GLU A 654 42.19 -33.58 -15.14
C GLU A 654 43.45 -34.45 -15.28
N ASP A 655 44.51 -33.93 -15.91
CA ASP A 655 45.80 -34.61 -16.12
C ASP A 655 46.67 -34.68 -14.87
N TRP A 656 46.33 -33.90 -13.83
CA TRP A 656 46.97 -33.90 -12.51
C TRP A 656 46.08 -34.51 -11.44
N MET A 657 44.83 -34.05 -11.37
CA MET A 657 43.83 -34.53 -10.41
C MET A 657 42.48 -34.58 -11.10
N TRP A 658 41.92 -35.78 -11.22
CA TRP A 658 40.60 -35.97 -11.83
C TRP A 658 39.55 -36.22 -10.75
N CYS A 659 38.58 -35.32 -10.64
CA CYS A 659 37.52 -35.35 -9.64
C CYS A 659 36.21 -35.87 -10.27
N ASP A 660 35.95 -37.17 -10.17
CA ASP A 660 34.66 -37.77 -10.52
C ASP A 660 33.69 -37.68 -9.33
N LEU A 661 33.31 -36.44 -8.98
CA LEU A 661 32.40 -36.13 -7.88
C LEU A 661 31.01 -35.76 -8.39
N ARG A 662 29.98 -36.39 -7.81
CA ARG A 662 28.59 -36.12 -8.14
C ARG A 662 27.81 -35.65 -6.93
N VAL A 663 27.03 -34.58 -7.13
CA VAL A 663 26.03 -34.14 -6.16
C VAL A 663 24.74 -34.93 -6.37
N ARG A 664 24.20 -35.50 -5.30
CA ARG A 664 22.92 -36.23 -5.33
C ARG A 664 22.03 -35.87 -4.14
N LYS A 665 20.72 -36.01 -4.32
CA LYS A 665 19.74 -35.82 -3.25
C LYS A 665 19.72 -37.06 -2.36
N PHE A 666 20.07 -36.91 -1.08
CA PHE A 666 20.06 -38.01 -0.11
C PHE A 666 18.66 -38.20 0.49
N ASN A 667 17.99 -37.10 0.85
CA ASN A 667 16.59 -37.11 1.31
C ASN A 667 15.83 -35.84 0.84
N ARG A 668 14.56 -35.67 1.25
CA ARG A 668 13.73 -34.50 0.85
C ARG A 668 14.36 -33.15 1.20
N THR A 669 15.27 -33.12 2.16
CA THR A 669 15.84 -31.93 2.80
C THR A 669 17.36 -31.90 2.86
N SER A 670 18.09 -32.81 2.20
CA SER A 670 19.56 -32.79 2.15
C SER A 670 20.11 -33.35 0.84
N THR A 671 21.22 -32.75 0.40
CA THR A 671 22.04 -33.17 -0.73
C THR A 671 23.43 -33.53 -0.21
N VAL A 672 24.02 -34.55 -0.83
CA VAL A 672 25.33 -35.09 -0.47
C VAL A 672 26.22 -35.14 -1.71
N ILE A 673 27.52 -35.02 -1.51
CA ILE A 673 28.51 -35.27 -2.55
C ILE A 673 29.01 -36.72 -2.43
N ASN A 674 29.11 -37.41 -3.56
CA ASN A 674 29.62 -38.77 -3.63
C ASN A 674 30.49 -38.93 -4.87
N GLY A 675 31.67 -39.52 -4.73
CA GLY A 675 32.56 -39.82 -5.84
C GLY A 675 34.01 -40.06 -5.44
N THR A 676 34.89 -40.13 -6.46
CA THR A 676 36.31 -40.42 -6.30
C THR A 676 37.16 -39.29 -6.88
N ILE A 677 38.24 -38.95 -6.18
CA ILE A 677 39.26 -38.00 -6.62
C ILE A 677 40.53 -38.80 -6.91
N HIS A 678 40.93 -38.86 -8.18
CA HIS A 678 42.13 -39.55 -8.63
C HIS A 678 43.28 -38.55 -8.71
N VAL A 679 44.29 -38.72 -7.86
CA VAL A 679 45.56 -37.97 -7.95
C VAL A 679 46.46 -38.75 -8.90
N LEU A 680 46.69 -38.24 -10.11
CA LEU A 680 47.37 -38.96 -11.19
C LEU A 680 48.88 -38.70 -11.23
N ARG A 681 49.36 -37.61 -10.59
CA ARG A 681 50.77 -37.24 -10.53
C ARG A 681 51.18 -36.87 -9.12
N GLU A 682 52.43 -37.16 -8.78
CA GLU A 682 53.01 -36.70 -7.52
C GLU A 682 53.03 -35.16 -7.50
N SER A 683 52.54 -34.60 -6.40
CA SER A 683 52.39 -33.14 -6.26
C SER A 683 53.11 -32.66 -5.00
N ASN A 684 54.00 -31.67 -5.17
CA ASN A 684 54.68 -30.96 -4.08
C ASN A 684 54.08 -29.54 -3.94
N ASN A 685 54.63 -28.72 -3.05
CA ASN A 685 54.18 -27.33 -2.83
C ASN A 685 54.39 -26.38 -4.05
N ASP A 686 54.94 -26.86 -5.17
CA ASP A 686 54.94 -26.09 -6.42
C ASP A 686 53.50 -25.98 -6.99
N PHE A 687 52.62 -26.92 -6.62
CA PHE A 687 51.19 -26.85 -6.94
C PHE A 687 50.44 -26.04 -5.88
N VAL A 688 49.92 -24.89 -6.27
CA VAL A 688 49.35 -23.90 -5.34
C VAL A 688 47.83 -23.81 -5.52
N PHE A 689 47.09 -23.99 -4.41
CA PHE A 689 45.63 -23.84 -4.38
C PHE A 689 45.23 -22.41 -4.06
N HIS A 690 44.32 -21.89 -4.88
CA HIS A 690 43.63 -20.63 -4.65
C HIS A 690 42.12 -20.88 -4.67
N VAL A 691 41.39 -20.33 -3.69
CA VAL A 691 39.94 -20.50 -3.61
C VAL A 691 39.29 -19.13 -3.60
N ASP A 692 38.56 -18.84 -4.68
CA ASP A 692 37.70 -17.67 -4.80
C ASP A 692 36.26 -18.06 -4.47
N LEU A 693 35.65 -17.28 -3.59
CA LEU A 693 34.25 -17.45 -3.21
C LEU A 693 33.43 -16.40 -3.92
N PHE A 694 32.36 -16.82 -4.58
CA PHE A 694 31.40 -15.91 -5.18
C PHE A 694 30.02 -16.13 -4.57
N TYR A 695 29.26 -15.05 -4.39
CA TYR A 695 27.93 -15.12 -3.77
C TYR A 695 26.89 -14.38 -4.61
N SER A 696 25.70 -14.97 -4.74
CA SER A 696 24.53 -14.32 -5.32
C SER A 696 23.52 -14.01 -4.22
N ARG A 697 23.10 -12.75 -4.09
CA ARG A 697 22.11 -12.33 -3.09
C ARG A 697 20.70 -12.81 -3.42
N LEU A 698 20.42 -13.06 -4.70
CA LEU A 698 19.08 -13.34 -5.22
C LEU A 698 18.94 -14.78 -5.74
N GLY A 699 20.02 -15.58 -5.72
CA GLY A 699 20.01 -16.94 -6.27
C GLY A 699 19.84 -17.00 -7.80
N ASN A 700 20.08 -15.89 -8.51
CA ASN A 700 19.83 -15.73 -9.94
C ASN A 700 21.07 -16.02 -10.80
N GLN A 701 21.99 -16.87 -10.32
CA GLN A 701 23.28 -17.24 -10.97
C GLN A 701 24.20 -16.07 -11.34
N GLN A 702 23.89 -14.84 -10.90
CA GLN A 702 24.79 -13.71 -10.95
C GLN A 702 25.59 -13.67 -9.66
N PHE A 703 26.82 -14.17 -9.72
CA PHE A 703 27.69 -14.25 -8.57
C PHE A 703 28.62 -13.04 -8.51
N ASN A 704 28.61 -12.35 -7.38
CA ASN A 704 29.59 -11.31 -7.08
C ASN A 704 30.77 -11.94 -6.35
N HIS A 705 32.00 -11.56 -6.73
CA HIS A 705 33.19 -11.99 -6.01
C HIS A 705 33.11 -11.54 -4.55
N TYR A 706 33.18 -12.49 -3.63
CA TYR A 706 33.19 -12.23 -2.21
C TYR A 706 34.64 -12.01 -1.76
N PRO A 707 34.97 -10.87 -1.13
CA PRO A 707 36.35 -10.54 -0.79
C PRO A 707 36.89 -11.33 0.43
N ALA A 708 36.46 -12.58 0.63
CA ALA A 708 37.14 -13.51 1.52
C ALA A 708 38.29 -14.15 0.75
N ARG A 709 39.49 -13.58 0.92
CA ARG A 709 40.72 -14.23 0.47
C ARG A 709 41.01 -15.39 1.41
N LEU A 710 40.66 -16.61 1.01
CA LEU A 710 41.22 -17.79 1.64
C LEU A 710 42.72 -17.83 1.32
N PRO A 711 43.59 -18.19 2.27
CA PRO A 711 45.03 -18.16 2.05
C PRO A 711 45.39 -19.09 0.90
N THR A 712 46.09 -18.52 -0.09
CA THR A 712 46.73 -19.28 -1.16
C THR A 712 47.86 -20.10 -0.55
N ALA A 713 47.84 -21.42 -0.73
CA ALA A 713 48.81 -22.33 -0.10
C ALA A 713 49.23 -23.43 -1.10
N GLY A 714 50.46 -23.93 -0.96
CA GLY A 714 50.90 -25.14 -1.67
C GLY A 714 50.03 -26.34 -1.26
N ILE A 715 49.92 -27.36 -2.11
CA ILE A 715 49.03 -28.51 -1.87
C ILE A 715 49.33 -29.24 -0.54
N CYS A 716 50.61 -29.37 -0.16
CA CYS A 716 50.99 -30.01 1.09
C CYS A 716 50.58 -29.11 2.28
N ASP A 717 50.91 -27.82 2.21
CA ASP A 717 50.53 -26.83 3.24
C ASP A 717 49.00 -26.72 3.37
N PHE A 718 48.26 -26.89 2.27
CA PHE A 718 46.81 -26.87 2.25
C PHE A 718 46.22 -28.07 3.01
N VAL A 719 46.75 -29.28 2.78
CA VAL A 719 46.33 -30.49 3.51
C VAL A 719 46.64 -30.37 5.00
N ASP A 720 47.81 -29.86 5.37
CA ASP A 720 48.18 -29.65 6.78
C ASP A 720 47.26 -28.64 7.46
N ASN A 721 46.97 -27.54 6.78
CA ASN A 721 46.00 -26.55 7.26
C ASN A 721 44.59 -27.15 7.38
N LEU A 722 44.20 -28.06 6.49
CA LEU A 722 42.91 -28.74 6.57
C LEU A 722 42.81 -29.60 7.84
N TYR A 723 43.86 -30.35 8.19
CA TYR A 723 43.90 -31.11 9.45
C TYR A 723 43.88 -30.24 10.69
N VAL A 724 44.53 -29.07 10.66
CA VAL A 724 44.63 -28.16 11.81
C VAL A 724 43.38 -27.31 12.00
N ALA A 725 42.89 -26.68 10.93
CA ALA A 725 41.78 -25.74 10.99
C ALA A 725 40.41 -26.41 10.88
N TYR A 726 40.31 -27.52 10.13
CA TYR A 726 39.04 -28.19 9.82
C TYR A 726 39.14 -29.71 9.98
N PRO A 727 39.41 -30.23 11.19
CA PRO A 727 39.58 -31.66 11.42
C PRO A 727 38.30 -32.48 11.13
N SER A 728 37.13 -31.83 11.12
CA SER A 728 35.86 -32.43 10.69
C SER A 728 35.84 -32.71 9.19
N VAL A 729 36.43 -31.84 8.37
CA VAL A 729 36.50 -31.97 6.91
C VAL A 729 37.49 -33.02 6.47
N ALA A 730 38.66 -33.07 7.09
CA ALA A 730 39.67 -34.07 6.78
C ALA A 730 39.16 -35.51 6.98
N LYS A 731 38.21 -35.72 7.90
CA LYS A 731 37.56 -37.03 8.13
C LYS A 731 36.52 -37.41 7.08
N LEU A 732 36.05 -36.48 6.25
CA LEU A 732 35.04 -36.75 5.22
C LEU A 732 35.64 -37.45 4.00
N ILE A 733 36.95 -37.28 3.79
CA ILE A 733 37.68 -37.80 2.63
C ILE A 733 38.44 -39.05 3.09
N THR A 734 38.06 -40.20 2.52
CA THR A 734 38.74 -41.46 2.76
C THR A 734 40.02 -41.50 1.93
N ASN A 735 41.12 -42.00 2.51
CA ASN A 735 42.45 -42.04 1.88
C ASN A 735 43.08 -40.67 1.57
N LEU A 736 42.70 -39.62 2.33
CA LEU A 736 43.36 -38.31 2.31
C LEU A 736 44.84 -38.44 2.74
N PRO A 737 45.78 -37.65 2.16
CA PRO A 737 47.18 -37.67 2.59
C PRO A 737 47.35 -37.39 4.07
N ALA A 738 48.27 -38.09 4.72
CA ALA A 738 48.53 -37.86 6.14
C ALA A 738 49.02 -36.44 6.37
N LYS A 739 48.80 -35.93 7.59
CA LYS A 739 49.41 -34.67 7.99
C LYS A 739 50.94 -34.77 7.85
N ASP A 740 51.54 -33.75 7.27
CA ASP A 740 52.95 -33.59 6.92
C ASP A 740 53.44 -34.52 5.78
N GLU A 741 52.53 -35.13 5.01
CA GLU A 741 52.87 -35.97 3.84
C GLU A 741 53.13 -35.11 2.59
N CYS A 742 54.41 -34.96 2.21
CA CYS A 742 54.83 -34.26 1.00
C CYS A 742 56.09 -34.92 0.40
N PRO A 743 56.18 -35.17 -0.92
CA PRO A 743 55.15 -34.94 -1.94
C PRO A 743 53.96 -35.88 -1.80
N ILE A 744 52.78 -35.44 -2.23
CA ILE A 744 51.57 -36.24 -2.22
C ILE A 744 51.68 -37.29 -3.33
N SER A 745 51.76 -38.56 -2.95
CA SER A 745 51.85 -39.66 -3.91
C SER A 745 50.52 -39.95 -4.62
N VAL A 746 50.62 -40.50 -5.83
CA VAL A 746 49.50 -40.94 -6.67
C VAL A 746 48.58 -41.87 -5.87
N ARG A 747 47.31 -41.50 -5.75
CA ARG A 747 46.31 -42.25 -4.97
C ARG A 747 44.89 -41.88 -5.38
N GLU A 748 43.94 -42.69 -4.94
CA GLU A 748 42.51 -42.41 -5.07
C GLU A 748 41.93 -42.04 -3.71
N MET A 749 41.27 -40.90 -3.64
CA MET A 749 40.57 -40.43 -2.45
C MET A 749 39.06 -40.55 -2.67
N HIS A 750 38.31 -40.95 -1.65
CA HIS A 750 36.86 -41.18 -1.80
C HIS A 750 36.03 -40.31 -0.86
N MET A 751 34.94 -39.76 -1.39
CA MET A 751 33.92 -39.06 -0.61
C MET A 751 32.62 -39.86 -0.69
N PHE A 752 32.15 -40.40 0.43
CA PHE A 752 30.92 -41.21 0.48
C PHE A 752 29.80 -40.45 1.16
N ASP A 753 28.84 -39.95 0.38
CA ASP A 753 27.57 -39.37 0.84
C ASP A 753 27.74 -38.33 1.95
N GLN A 754 28.69 -37.42 1.76
CA GLN A 754 29.03 -36.42 2.78
C GLN A 754 28.16 -35.17 2.65
N GLU A 755 27.57 -34.74 3.77
CA GLU A 755 26.91 -33.45 3.92
C GLU A 755 27.92 -32.37 4.33
N ILE A 756 27.66 -31.11 3.97
CA ILE A 756 28.52 -29.97 4.39
C ILE A 756 28.40 -29.80 5.92
N PRO A 757 29.51 -29.89 6.66
CA PRO A 757 29.52 -29.56 8.09
C PRO A 757 29.16 -28.09 8.33
N GLN A 758 28.18 -27.85 9.21
CA GLN A 758 27.65 -26.49 9.48
C GLN A 758 28.67 -25.58 10.20
N ASP A 759 29.72 -26.16 10.76
CA ASP A 759 30.84 -25.51 11.45
C ASP A 759 31.86 -24.86 10.51
N ILE A 760 31.86 -25.23 9.21
CA ILE A 760 32.85 -24.70 8.24
C ILE A 760 32.59 -23.24 7.90
N VAL A 761 31.35 -22.75 8.00
CA VAL A 761 31.03 -21.38 7.60
C VAL A 761 31.35 -20.40 8.73
N PRO A 762 32.30 -19.46 8.53
CA PRO A 762 32.56 -18.41 9.51
C PRO A 762 31.27 -17.66 9.82
N ARG A 763 30.96 -17.44 11.11
CA ARG A 763 29.78 -16.67 11.55
C ARG A 763 29.71 -15.26 10.94
N ARG A 764 30.82 -14.73 10.42
CA ARG A 764 30.92 -13.46 9.67
C ARG A 764 30.34 -13.49 8.25
N PHE A 765 30.13 -14.66 7.62
CA PHE A 765 29.35 -14.74 6.36
C PHE A 765 27.90 -14.31 6.56
N VAL A 766 27.42 -14.31 7.81
CA VAL A 766 26.15 -13.71 8.20
C VAL A 766 26.43 -12.28 8.66
N GLN A 767 26.61 -11.37 7.69
CA GLN A 767 26.74 -9.95 7.96
C GLN A 767 25.47 -9.45 8.69
N GLN A 768 25.63 -8.98 9.93
CA GLN A 768 24.56 -8.49 10.81
C GLN A 768 23.77 -7.30 10.25
N ASP A 769 24.18 -6.72 9.13
CA ASP A 769 23.42 -5.71 8.38
C ASP A 769 22.09 -6.27 7.83
N MET A 770 21.96 -7.59 7.72
CA MET A 770 20.70 -8.26 7.42
C MET A 770 19.70 -8.20 8.58
N LEU A 771 20.09 -8.06 9.85
CA LEU A 771 19.13 -8.25 10.97
C LEU A 771 18.27 -7.01 11.26
N ALA A 772 18.77 -5.80 10.96
CA ALA A 772 17.96 -4.58 11.06
C ALA A 772 17.11 -4.34 9.80
N LEU A 773 17.64 -4.66 8.61
CA LEU A 773 16.90 -4.50 7.36
C LEU A 773 15.87 -5.63 7.15
N VAL A 774 16.10 -6.86 7.61
CA VAL A 774 15.10 -7.95 7.59
C VAL A 774 13.97 -7.72 8.61
N LEU A 775 14.16 -6.90 9.64
CA LEU A 775 13.05 -6.51 10.52
C LEU A 775 12.13 -5.44 9.90
N VAL A 776 12.65 -4.61 8.99
CA VAL A 776 11.83 -3.63 8.24
C VAL A 776 11.32 -4.21 6.92
N ALA A 777 12.11 -5.06 6.25
CA ALA A 777 11.74 -5.76 5.02
C ALA A 777 10.89 -7.01 5.30
N GLY A 778 11.07 -7.71 6.42
CA GLY A 778 10.26 -8.87 6.81
C GLY A 778 8.84 -8.51 7.27
N LEU A 779 8.61 -7.24 7.65
CA LEU A 779 7.26 -6.71 7.86
C LEU A 779 6.64 -6.14 6.57
N CYS A 780 7.40 -6.05 5.46
CA CYS A 780 6.90 -5.52 4.20
C CYS A 780 6.95 -6.49 3.01
N LEU A 781 7.78 -7.52 2.97
CA LEU A 781 8.01 -8.33 1.77
C LEU A 781 8.45 -9.75 2.13
N SER A 782 7.49 -10.62 2.47
CA SER A 782 7.59 -12.04 2.12
C SER A 782 6.30 -12.48 1.43
N GLN A 783 5.95 -11.75 0.37
CA GLN A 783 5.44 -12.39 -0.82
C GLN A 783 6.66 -12.59 -1.70
N THR A 784 7.01 -13.83 -1.97
CA THR A 784 7.82 -14.12 -3.14
C THR A 784 7.03 -13.63 -4.35
N PHE A 785 7.35 -12.44 -4.88
CA PHE A 785 6.75 -11.95 -6.11
C PHE A 785 7.22 -12.82 -7.26
N ALA A 786 6.52 -13.93 -7.52
CA ALA A 786 6.63 -14.59 -8.80
C ALA A 786 5.80 -13.75 -9.79
N LEU A 787 6.46 -13.06 -10.72
CA LEU A 787 5.74 -12.44 -11.82
C LEU A 787 5.20 -13.56 -12.70
N ARG A 788 3.88 -13.61 -12.86
CA ARG A 788 3.24 -14.57 -13.77
C ARG A 788 2.73 -13.84 -15.00
N GLY A 789 3.27 -14.19 -16.16
CA GLY A 789 2.78 -13.75 -17.46
C GLY A 789 1.61 -14.60 -17.96
N VAL A 790 0.64 -13.98 -18.61
CA VAL A 790 -0.47 -14.66 -19.29
C VAL A 790 -0.71 -13.98 -20.64
N PHE A 791 -0.69 -14.74 -21.74
CA PHE A 791 -1.02 -14.20 -23.07
C PHE A 791 -2.45 -13.64 -23.13
N ASP A 792 -2.62 -12.52 -23.81
CA ASP A 792 -3.91 -11.86 -24.02
C ASP A 792 -4.30 -11.88 -25.51
N SER A 793 -3.42 -11.37 -26.38
CA SER A 793 -3.62 -11.40 -27.84
C SER A 793 -2.31 -11.49 -28.63
N PHE A 794 -2.42 -11.98 -29.86
CA PHE A 794 -1.37 -12.00 -30.87
C PHE A 794 -1.97 -11.48 -32.18
N GLU A 795 -1.28 -10.56 -32.85
CA GLU A 795 -1.71 -10.09 -34.18
C GLU A 795 -0.49 -9.75 -35.04
N GLN A 796 -0.52 -10.19 -36.30
CA GLN A 796 0.45 -9.82 -37.31
C GLN A 796 -0.10 -8.70 -38.19
N THR A 797 0.65 -7.60 -38.29
CA THR A 797 0.28 -6.39 -39.02
C THR A 797 0.90 -6.30 -40.41
N LEU A 798 2.08 -6.88 -40.64
CA LEU A 798 2.81 -6.85 -41.92
C LEU A 798 3.56 -8.16 -42.17
N GLY A 799 3.83 -8.50 -43.44
CA GLY A 799 4.79 -9.55 -43.81
C GLY A 799 4.22 -10.96 -43.96
N LYS A 800 2.90 -11.11 -44.20
CA LYS A 800 2.27 -12.43 -44.35
C LYS A 800 2.77 -13.20 -45.58
N GLU A 801 3.26 -12.48 -46.57
CA GLU A 801 3.85 -12.99 -47.81
C GLU A 801 5.24 -13.62 -47.63
N LEU A 802 5.96 -13.26 -46.57
CA LEU A 802 7.31 -13.79 -46.25
C LEU A 802 7.27 -14.73 -45.04
N PHE A 803 6.55 -14.31 -44.01
CA PHE A 803 6.45 -15.02 -42.74
C PHE A 803 5.04 -14.88 -42.19
N TRP A 804 4.21 -15.89 -42.36
CA TRP A 804 2.83 -15.84 -41.88
C TRP A 804 2.70 -16.56 -40.53
N CYS A 805 2.27 -15.83 -39.50
CA CYS A 805 1.95 -16.39 -38.21
C CYS A 805 0.44 -16.61 -38.07
N ASP A 806 0.00 -17.86 -38.19
CA ASP A 806 -1.37 -18.27 -37.81
C ASP A 806 -1.37 -18.75 -36.35
N LEU A 807 -1.08 -17.82 -35.44
CA LEU A 807 -0.99 -18.08 -34.00
C LEU A 807 -2.21 -17.53 -33.27
N ARG A 808 -2.79 -18.35 -32.39
CA ARG A 808 -3.95 -17.98 -31.58
C ARG A 808 -3.69 -18.15 -30.10
N VAL A 809 -4.12 -17.17 -29.32
CA VAL A 809 -4.19 -17.27 -27.86
C VAL A 809 -5.46 -18.00 -27.45
N ARG A 810 -5.34 -19.10 -26.71
CA ARG A 810 -6.47 -19.86 -26.15
C ARG A 810 -6.34 -20.02 -24.64
N LYS A 811 -7.46 -20.03 -23.93
CA LYS A 811 -7.48 -20.27 -22.47
C LYS A 811 -7.39 -21.78 -22.23
N LEU A 812 -6.34 -22.22 -21.54
CA LEU A 812 -6.18 -23.62 -21.15
C LEU A 812 -6.91 -23.91 -19.84
N ASN A 813 -6.88 -22.97 -18.88
CA ASN A 813 -7.70 -23.00 -17.66
C ASN A 813 -8.10 -21.58 -17.21
N ARG A 814 -8.76 -21.44 -16.05
CA ARG A 814 -9.21 -20.13 -15.51
C ARG A 814 -8.08 -19.10 -15.31
N THR A 815 -6.82 -19.56 -15.26
CA THR A 815 -5.64 -18.75 -14.91
C THR A 815 -4.48 -18.85 -15.92
N THR A 816 -4.59 -19.71 -16.94
CA THR A 816 -3.55 -19.90 -17.97
C THR A 816 -4.13 -19.69 -19.37
N ALA A 817 -3.38 -18.96 -20.18
CA ALA A 817 -3.56 -18.87 -21.61
C ALA A 817 -2.31 -19.41 -22.28
N VAL A 818 -2.50 -20.11 -23.39
CA VAL A 818 -1.44 -20.70 -24.20
C VAL A 818 -1.51 -20.16 -25.62
N LEU A 819 -0.36 -20.03 -26.25
CA LEU A 819 -0.22 -19.71 -27.66
C LEU A 819 -0.14 -21.01 -28.44
N ASN A 820 -1.00 -21.18 -29.44
CA ASN A 820 -1.03 -22.37 -30.29
C ASN A 820 -1.28 -21.95 -31.74
N GLY A 821 -0.54 -22.56 -32.67
CA GLY A 821 -0.69 -22.31 -34.10
C GLY A 821 0.55 -22.68 -34.90
N THR A 822 0.60 -22.21 -36.16
CA THR A 822 1.71 -22.49 -37.09
C THR A 822 2.30 -21.19 -37.62
N MET A 823 3.63 -21.13 -37.70
CA MET A 823 4.35 -20.08 -38.41
C MET A 823 4.84 -20.65 -39.74
N HIS A 824 4.47 -20.00 -40.84
CA HIS A 824 4.81 -20.40 -42.20
C HIS A 824 5.91 -19.49 -42.75
N LEU A 825 7.03 -20.07 -43.14
CA LEU A 825 8.12 -19.38 -43.82
C LEU A 825 7.97 -19.62 -45.33
N TYR A 826 7.68 -18.55 -46.09
CA TYR A 826 7.45 -18.61 -47.53
C TYR A 826 8.67 -18.12 -48.33
N PRO A 827 8.86 -18.62 -49.56
CA PRO A 827 9.85 -18.05 -50.46
C PRO A 827 9.43 -16.64 -50.88
N ALA A 828 10.35 -15.69 -50.78
CA ALA A 828 10.25 -14.46 -51.54
C ALA A 828 10.18 -14.81 -53.03
N SER A 829 9.34 -14.12 -53.81
CA SER A 829 9.00 -14.41 -55.20
C SER A 829 10.17 -14.86 -56.09
N GLU A 830 9.88 -15.78 -57.02
CA GLU A 830 10.84 -16.30 -58.01
C GLU A 830 11.60 -15.15 -58.70
N GLY A 831 12.91 -15.08 -58.44
CA GLY A 831 13.82 -14.06 -58.98
C GLY A 831 14.79 -13.47 -57.94
N GLN A 832 14.52 -13.66 -56.64
CA GLN A 832 15.34 -13.12 -55.54
C GLN A 832 15.80 -14.19 -54.53
N LEU A 833 15.93 -15.43 -55.00
CA LEU A 833 16.24 -16.63 -54.22
C LEU A 833 17.65 -16.68 -53.59
N SER A 834 18.59 -15.80 -53.94
CA SER A 834 19.97 -15.88 -53.46
C SER A 834 20.29 -15.01 -52.23
N TRP A 835 19.49 -13.98 -51.92
CA TRP A 835 19.80 -13.04 -50.81
C TRP A 835 18.76 -13.08 -49.68
N ALA A 836 17.55 -13.60 -49.95
CA ALA A 836 16.51 -13.77 -48.92
C ALA A 836 16.82 -14.93 -47.96
N LEU A 837 17.60 -15.93 -48.42
CA LEU A 837 17.99 -17.07 -47.58
C LEU A 837 19.13 -16.71 -46.62
N SER A 838 20.14 -15.93 -47.02
CA SER A 838 21.29 -15.57 -46.16
C SER A 838 21.00 -14.50 -45.10
N SER A 839 19.86 -13.82 -45.19
CA SER A 839 19.60 -12.55 -44.48
C SER A 839 18.10 -12.44 -44.18
N PHE A 840 17.54 -13.49 -43.56
CA PHE A 840 16.11 -13.67 -43.37
C PHE A 840 15.44 -12.45 -42.68
N LEU A 841 16.16 -11.74 -41.79
CA LEU A 841 15.96 -10.32 -41.45
C LEU A 841 17.32 -9.75 -40.97
N ASP A 842 17.84 -8.69 -41.60
CA ASP A 842 19.13 -8.06 -41.23
C ASP A 842 19.08 -7.47 -39.82
N GLN A 843 17.92 -6.97 -39.44
CA GLN A 843 17.65 -6.41 -38.13
C GLN A 843 16.29 -6.88 -37.64
N PHE A 844 16.25 -7.36 -36.40
CA PHE A 844 15.04 -7.61 -35.65
C PHE A 844 15.02 -6.67 -34.44
N SER A 845 13.93 -5.92 -34.22
CA SER A 845 13.75 -5.12 -33.02
C SER A 845 12.51 -5.55 -32.27
N LEU A 846 12.58 -5.34 -30.96
CA LEU A 846 11.51 -5.61 -30.03
C LEU A 846 11.33 -4.37 -29.16
N ASP A 847 10.25 -3.64 -29.41
CA ASP A 847 9.83 -2.49 -28.61
C ASP A 847 8.79 -2.96 -27.59
N LEU A 848 9.00 -2.62 -26.32
CA LEU A 848 8.07 -2.94 -25.25
C LEU A 848 7.26 -1.72 -24.85
N PHE A 849 5.97 -1.94 -24.62
CA PHE A 849 5.08 -0.93 -24.10
C PHE A 849 4.33 -1.43 -22.86
N HIS A 850 4.17 -0.55 -21.88
CA HIS A 850 3.52 -0.86 -20.61
C HIS A 850 2.28 0.01 -20.39
N SER A 851 1.22 -0.63 -19.95
CA SER A 851 0.00 -0.01 -19.42
C SER A 851 -0.16 -0.38 -17.95
N ARG A 852 0.15 0.60 -17.08
CA ARG A 852 0.04 0.44 -15.62
C ARG A 852 -1.41 0.23 -15.15
N LEU A 853 -2.38 0.80 -15.86
CA LEU A 853 -3.80 0.73 -15.48
C LEU A 853 -4.53 -0.46 -16.11
N GLY A 854 -3.86 -1.22 -16.98
CA GLY A 854 -4.47 -2.35 -17.70
C GLY A 854 -5.50 -1.93 -18.75
N ASN A 855 -5.50 -0.67 -19.17
CA ASN A 855 -6.26 -0.16 -20.30
C ASN A 855 -5.40 -0.20 -21.59
N GLN A 856 -6.00 0.02 -22.76
CA GLN A 856 -5.29 0.00 -24.05
C GLN A 856 -4.37 1.23 -24.29
N GLN A 857 -4.02 1.97 -23.24
CA GLN A 857 -3.08 3.10 -23.31
C GLN A 857 -1.68 2.61 -22.96
N PHE A 858 -0.87 2.40 -23.99
CA PHE A 858 0.46 1.85 -23.88
C PHE A 858 1.50 2.96 -23.92
N ASN A 859 2.32 3.07 -22.88
CA ASN A 859 3.49 3.94 -22.89
C ASN A 859 4.73 3.14 -23.30
N HIS A 860 5.57 3.72 -24.16
CA HIS A 860 6.82 3.09 -24.55
C HIS A 860 7.69 2.88 -23.30
N TYR A 861 8.08 1.63 -23.06
CA TYR A 861 8.91 1.26 -21.93
C TYR A 861 10.38 1.28 -22.38
N PRO A 862 11.27 2.01 -21.68
CA PRO A 862 12.65 2.23 -22.13
C PRO A 862 13.55 1.01 -21.89
N MET A 863 13.15 -0.14 -22.41
CA MET A 863 13.92 -1.38 -22.41
C MET A 863 14.28 -1.70 -23.85
N LYS A 864 15.52 -1.37 -24.21
CA LYS A 864 16.06 -1.69 -25.52
C LYS A 864 16.61 -3.12 -25.45
N LEU A 865 15.92 -4.06 -26.08
CA LEU A 865 16.50 -5.36 -26.34
C LEU A 865 17.44 -5.25 -27.54
N PRO A 866 18.58 -5.97 -27.54
CA PRO A 866 19.57 -5.84 -28.61
C PRO A 866 18.93 -6.16 -29.96
N THR A 867 19.06 -5.24 -30.91
CA THR A 867 18.69 -5.48 -32.30
C THR A 867 19.72 -6.43 -32.91
N ARG A 868 19.29 -7.64 -33.24
CA ARG A 868 20.15 -8.71 -33.78
C ARG A 868 19.58 -9.23 -35.08
N SER A 869 20.40 -9.95 -35.85
CA SER A 869 19.90 -10.70 -37.00
C SER A 869 19.00 -11.85 -36.54
N SER A 870 18.10 -12.32 -37.40
CA SER A 870 17.24 -13.48 -37.10
C SER A 870 18.05 -14.74 -36.74
N CYS A 871 19.22 -14.91 -37.33
CA CYS A 871 20.15 -16.01 -37.04
C CYS A 871 20.68 -15.94 -35.62
N GLU A 872 21.24 -14.79 -35.24
CA GLU A 872 21.80 -14.57 -33.90
C GLU A 872 20.70 -14.62 -32.83
N PHE A 873 19.46 -14.26 -33.18
CA PHE A 873 18.30 -14.42 -32.31
C PHE A 873 17.97 -15.90 -32.03
N ILE A 874 17.98 -16.76 -33.05
CA ILE A 874 17.73 -18.20 -32.89
C ILE A 874 18.85 -18.86 -32.09
N ASP A 875 20.11 -18.55 -32.41
CA ASP A 875 21.26 -19.09 -31.67
C ASP A 875 21.19 -18.71 -30.18
N ASN A 876 20.85 -17.45 -29.89
CA ASN A 876 20.68 -16.97 -28.53
C ASN A 876 19.46 -17.60 -27.83
N MET A 877 18.41 -17.97 -28.58
CA MET A 877 17.27 -18.70 -28.03
C MET A 877 17.68 -20.11 -27.59
N HIS A 878 18.45 -20.82 -28.42
CA HIS A 878 19.01 -22.13 -28.07
C HIS A 878 19.94 -22.06 -26.85
N ASP A 879 20.75 -21.00 -26.75
CA ASP A 879 21.73 -20.85 -25.66
C ASP A 879 21.13 -20.40 -24.34
N GLN A 880 20.19 -19.45 -24.36
CA GLN A 880 19.65 -18.85 -23.13
C GLN A 880 18.36 -19.52 -22.67
N PHE A 881 17.63 -20.17 -23.57
CA PHE A 881 16.30 -20.72 -23.31
C PHE A 881 16.11 -22.16 -23.81
N PRO A 882 17.06 -23.09 -23.56
CA PRO A 882 16.95 -24.47 -24.05
C PRO A 882 15.69 -25.19 -23.56
N GLN A 883 15.22 -24.84 -22.36
CA GLN A 883 13.99 -25.37 -21.78
C GLN A 883 12.73 -24.98 -22.56
N HIS A 884 12.76 -23.98 -23.42
CA HIS A 884 11.58 -23.53 -24.19
C HIS A 884 11.60 -24.01 -25.65
N ILE A 885 12.73 -24.53 -26.14
CA ILE A 885 12.89 -24.99 -27.53
C ILE A 885 11.93 -26.14 -27.87
N HIS A 886 11.69 -27.06 -26.94
CA HIS A 886 10.79 -28.20 -27.13
C HIS A 886 9.31 -27.82 -27.41
N LEU A 887 8.92 -26.56 -27.17
CA LEU A 887 7.57 -26.05 -27.45
C LEU A 887 7.37 -25.72 -28.94
N PHE A 888 8.47 -25.66 -29.70
CA PHE A 888 8.50 -25.44 -31.13
C PHE A 888 8.87 -26.73 -31.86
N GLU A 889 7.98 -27.21 -32.71
CA GLU A 889 8.24 -28.33 -33.61
C GLU A 889 8.76 -27.77 -34.94
N ASN A 890 9.86 -28.34 -35.44
CA ASN A 890 10.53 -27.91 -36.68
C ASN A 890 11.14 -26.49 -36.61
N LEU A 891 11.59 -26.07 -35.42
CA LEU A 891 12.41 -24.85 -35.24
C LEU A 891 13.79 -25.03 -35.90
N PRO A 892 14.41 -23.98 -36.47
CA PRO A 892 15.78 -24.07 -36.98
C PRO A 892 16.78 -24.47 -35.89
N ASP A 893 17.73 -25.33 -36.26
CA ASP A 893 18.80 -25.79 -35.38
C ASP A 893 19.78 -24.65 -35.05
N LYS A 894 20.55 -24.82 -33.98
CA LYS A 894 21.58 -23.86 -33.62
C LYS A 894 22.62 -23.75 -34.75
N HIS A 895 22.91 -22.53 -35.17
CA HIS A 895 23.75 -22.14 -36.30
C HIS A 895 23.20 -22.57 -37.68
N GLU A 896 21.91 -22.91 -37.78
CA GLU A 896 21.26 -23.21 -39.04
C GLU A 896 20.89 -21.91 -39.78
N CYS A 897 21.90 -21.31 -40.42
CA CYS A 897 21.71 -20.20 -41.35
C CYS A 897 22.43 -20.46 -42.67
N PRO A 898 21.78 -20.23 -43.83
CA PRO A 898 20.46 -19.64 -44.05
C PRO A 898 19.27 -20.48 -43.56
N ILE A 899 18.22 -19.83 -43.04
CA ILE A 899 17.02 -20.54 -42.53
C ILE A 899 16.22 -21.10 -43.71
N GLY A 900 16.19 -22.42 -43.86
CA GLY A 900 15.39 -23.08 -44.89
C GLY A 900 13.88 -22.91 -44.70
N LEU A 901 13.12 -22.91 -45.80
CA LEU A 901 11.65 -22.86 -45.82
C LEU A 901 11.07 -24.00 -44.98
N ARG A 902 10.20 -23.66 -44.03
CA ARG A 902 9.57 -24.64 -43.14
C ARG A 902 8.29 -24.12 -42.49
N HIS A 903 7.55 -25.04 -41.90
CA HIS A 903 6.42 -24.74 -41.03
C HIS A 903 6.83 -25.05 -39.60
N ILE A 904 6.80 -24.03 -38.74
CA ILE A 904 7.13 -24.15 -37.32
C ILE A 904 5.83 -24.24 -36.55
N HIS A 905 5.60 -25.34 -35.84
CA HIS A 905 4.38 -25.52 -35.05
C HIS A 905 4.63 -25.19 -33.59
N ILE A 906 3.77 -24.36 -33.00
CA ILE A 906 3.80 -24.01 -31.57
C ILE A 906 2.70 -24.78 -30.87
N ARG A 907 3.08 -25.72 -29.98
CA ARG A 907 2.13 -26.57 -29.26
C ARG A 907 1.90 -26.04 -27.84
N ASP A 908 0.79 -25.33 -27.65
CA ASP A 908 0.29 -24.91 -26.34
C ASP A 908 1.33 -24.25 -25.44
N MET A 909 2.13 -23.35 -26.03
CA MET A 909 3.17 -22.64 -25.33
C MET A 909 2.56 -21.75 -24.25
N THR A 910 2.88 -22.03 -22.99
CA THR A 910 2.60 -21.12 -21.88
C THR A 910 3.57 -19.94 -21.90
N PHE A 911 3.15 -18.79 -21.36
CA PHE A 911 4.02 -17.63 -21.28
C PHE A 911 5.27 -17.95 -20.41
N PRO A 912 6.51 -17.81 -20.95
CA PRO A 912 7.74 -18.12 -20.23
C PRO A 912 8.03 -17.02 -19.20
N SER A 913 7.42 -17.16 -18.02
CA SER A 913 7.51 -16.14 -16.96
C SER A 913 8.91 -16.04 -16.35
N ASP A 914 9.70 -17.11 -16.48
CA ASP A 914 11.11 -17.21 -16.14
C ASP A 914 12.01 -16.38 -17.05
N ALA A 915 11.58 -16.09 -18.29
CA ALA A 915 12.32 -15.27 -19.24
C ALA A 915 12.15 -13.75 -19.01
N LEU A 916 11.29 -13.34 -18.07
CA LEU A 916 11.02 -11.92 -17.80
C LEU A 916 11.99 -11.36 -16.76
N PRO A 917 12.53 -10.14 -16.97
CA PRO A 917 13.28 -9.45 -15.93
C PRO A 917 12.41 -9.18 -14.69
N PRO A 918 12.92 -9.42 -13.46
CA PRO A 918 12.16 -9.18 -12.23
C PRO A 918 11.83 -7.70 -11.97
N VAL A 919 12.35 -6.79 -12.81
CA VAL A 919 12.09 -5.35 -12.74
C VAL A 919 10.83 -4.96 -13.52
N MET A 920 10.21 -5.86 -14.27
CA MET A 920 8.98 -5.54 -15.02
C MET A 920 7.78 -5.36 -14.09
N PRO A 921 7.18 -4.16 -14.00
CA PRO A 921 5.99 -3.95 -13.17
C PRO A 921 4.77 -4.74 -13.67
N ALA A 922 3.91 -5.16 -12.75
CA ALA A 922 2.60 -5.71 -13.08
C ALA A 922 1.77 -4.75 -13.95
N GLY A 923 0.92 -5.31 -14.80
CA GLY A 923 0.12 -4.53 -15.76
C GLY A 923 -0.08 -5.25 -17.08
N LEU A 924 -0.64 -4.51 -18.05
CA LEU A 924 -0.79 -5.00 -19.43
C LEU A 924 0.43 -4.56 -20.25
N TRP A 925 1.01 -5.49 -20.98
CA TRP A 925 2.23 -5.30 -21.76
C TRP A 925 1.98 -5.62 -23.21
N LYS A 926 2.62 -4.86 -24.10
CA LYS A 926 2.59 -5.07 -25.54
C LYS A 926 4.03 -5.08 -26.06
N ALA A 927 4.44 -6.20 -26.65
CA ALA A 927 5.63 -6.24 -27.50
C ALA A 927 5.23 -5.89 -28.93
N LEU A 928 5.97 -5.00 -29.56
CA LEU A 928 5.96 -4.82 -31.01
C LEU A 928 7.28 -5.37 -31.56
N MET A 929 7.18 -6.42 -32.35
CA MET A 929 8.30 -7.03 -33.05
C MET A 929 8.31 -6.57 -34.49
N ARG A 930 9.48 -6.15 -34.96
CA ARG A 930 9.69 -5.62 -36.30
C ARG A 930 10.92 -6.24 -36.92
N GLY A 931 10.79 -6.60 -38.20
CA GLY A 931 11.84 -7.15 -39.02
C GLY A 931 12.15 -6.24 -40.20
N TRP A 932 13.43 -5.94 -40.42
CA TRP A 932 13.90 -5.18 -41.56
C TRP A 932 14.79 -6.02 -42.47
N VAL A 933 14.68 -5.74 -43.76
CA VAL A 933 15.62 -6.20 -44.78
C VAL A 933 16.08 -4.99 -45.57
N ASN A 934 17.40 -4.76 -45.68
CA ASN A 934 17.98 -3.57 -46.32
C ASN A 934 17.35 -2.24 -45.84
N GLY A 935 17.00 -2.15 -44.55
CA GLY A 935 16.38 -0.96 -43.93
C GLY A 935 14.88 -0.77 -44.21
N THR A 936 14.23 -1.65 -44.96
CA THR A 936 12.78 -1.63 -45.18
C THR A 936 12.09 -2.61 -44.23
N GLU A 937 11.06 -2.16 -43.50
CA GLU A 937 10.27 -3.03 -42.61
C GLU A 937 9.46 -4.01 -43.46
N GLN A 938 9.77 -5.30 -43.35
CA GLN A 938 9.14 -6.37 -44.11
C GLN A 938 8.13 -7.16 -43.28
N VAL A 939 8.35 -7.27 -41.97
CA VAL A 939 7.50 -8.06 -41.08
C VAL A 939 7.24 -7.26 -39.80
N SER A 940 5.98 -7.22 -39.36
CA SER A 940 5.65 -6.70 -38.04
C SER A 940 4.47 -7.43 -37.42
N TYR A 941 4.60 -7.68 -36.13
CA TYR A 941 3.57 -8.33 -35.32
C TYR A 941 3.70 -7.88 -33.87
N TYR A 942 2.59 -7.95 -33.14
CA TYR A 942 2.58 -7.59 -31.75
C TYR A 942 1.93 -8.67 -30.89
N VAL A 943 2.43 -8.77 -29.66
CA VAL A 943 1.94 -9.71 -28.66
C VAL A 943 1.57 -8.93 -27.43
N VAL A 944 0.37 -9.14 -26.93
CA VAL A 944 -0.12 -8.56 -25.68
C VAL A 944 -0.16 -9.63 -24.62
N TRP A 945 0.38 -9.34 -23.44
CA TRP A 945 0.30 -10.19 -22.27
C TRP A 945 0.03 -9.39 -21.01
N LYS A 946 -0.47 -10.07 -19.99
CA LYS A 946 -0.72 -9.51 -18.68
C LYS A 946 0.29 -10.06 -17.68
N LEU A 947 0.97 -9.17 -16.97
CA LEU A 947 1.79 -9.51 -15.82
C LEU A 947 0.99 -9.34 -14.54
N LEU A 948 0.91 -10.42 -13.77
CA LEU A 948 0.23 -10.47 -12.48
C LEU A 948 1.27 -10.67 -11.37
N ASP A 949 1.13 -9.91 -10.29
CA ASP A 949 1.82 -10.22 -9.03
C ASP A 949 1.20 -11.51 -8.48
N TRP A 950 1.93 -12.62 -8.56
CA TRP A 950 1.50 -13.88 -7.96
C TRP A 950 2.01 -13.93 -6.52
N PHE A 951 1.06 -14.03 -5.58
CA PHE A 951 1.27 -14.06 -4.14
C PHE A 951 1.53 -15.48 -3.64
#